data_AF-A0A8I0ZLQ9-F1
#
_entry.id   AF-A0A8I0ZLQ9-F1
#
_cell.length_a   1.000
_cell.length_b   1.000
_cell.length_c   1.000
_cell.angle_alpha   90.00
_cell.angle_beta   90.00
_cell.angle_gamma   90.00
#
_symmetry.space_group_name_H-M   'P 1'
#
loop_
_entity.id
_entity.type
_entity.pdbx_description
1 polymer ?
#
loop_
_entity_poly.entity_id
_entity_poly.type
_entity_poly.pdbx_seq_one_letter_code
_entity_poly.pdbx_strand_id
1 'polypeptide(L)'
;MTVRVVPGQTDLATLRPEIAAQWDTERNERRASEFNVNSQFRAWWLCARNHSFQRKIATRTSKGGTGCPFCAGSRAVPGETDLATKNPDIAAQWHPNKNSNEPSEVSAFSSKKAWWMCTKGHEWEAVISNRTSGGTRCPFCSGRRLIPGVNDLATVTPEFVAQWDSSRNSLGPKEVTRSSHKKVWWLCERSHSWEAAISSRSGGTGCPVCTNKVIQVGINDLATQNPLLAAQWHPTLNDTTPTKVGTGSNKVAWWLCKLGHEWKATVERRSRGSKCPVCGGWQVLAGFNDLAARSPLIASQWHPTKNTTTPSQVGNGTPQQAWWQCEIGHEWRAAVNSRTKKGTGCPFCAGKAVLPGYNDLQTTRPDLAREWHSTRNPLTPTDFTSGSNKKVWWACSSGHEWQSTIINRSSGGYGCPICTNRTVLTGYNDLATVMPQLSSQWHPTRNTAKPTEVTIGSKKKIWWQCNEGHEWQAPVESRSSGQDCPYCSNRRVLQGFNDLATTHPHLIPEWHPDNTRSPESVTFGSDHETLWICTAHQHQWKAVVQWRSSGSSCPICSGYKVLAGFNDLTTTRPVLAAEWHPTRNTAPPTEYSAGSGTKAWWTCDKNHAWKATISNRAYGGAGCPRCNAGTSRREREVCTQIAALLKVYDYDGPRRVDGCPIPIDFVATELGIVIEYDGWYWHKEKFDSDTRKCRLLEDLGWTVVRIRERGSRQERLPLLDVPFIECGPNEPAHVVAERICVLLRSLIPTAFKEIDDAHSALSDK
;
A
#
# COMPACT_ATOMS: atom_id res chain seq x y z
N MET A 1 45.45 2.07 108.27
CA MET A 1 45.30 3.43 108.82
C MET A 1 43.92 3.55 109.45
N THR A 2 43.85 3.63 110.78
CA THR A 2 42.60 3.84 111.54
C THR A 2 42.16 5.30 111.38
N VAL A 3 41.08 5.53 110.63
CA VAL A 3 40.47 6.86 110.51
C VAL A 3 39.87 7.22 111.88
N ARG A 4 40.40 8.26 112.54
CA ARG A 4 39.87 8.80 113.81
C ARG A 4 38.44 9.30 113.57
N VAL A 5 37.51 8.95 114.47
CA VAL A 5 36.10 9.40 114.40
C VAL A 5 36.03 10.81 114.98
N VAL A 6 35.62 11.79 114.18
CA VAL A 6 35.32 13.16 114.60
C VAL A 6 33.79 13.31 114.62
N PRO A 7 33.17 13.44 115.81
CA PRO A 7 31.72 13.66 115.92
C PRO A 7 31.27 14.90 115.12
N GLY A 8 30.20 14.77 114.33
CA GLY A 8 29.66 15.84 113.49
C GLY A 8 30.36 16.03 112.15
N GLN A 9 31.42 15.26 111.85
CA GLN A 9 32.13 15.36 110.57
C GLN A 9 32.40 13.99 109.92
N THR A 10 32.85 12.99 110.69
CA THR A 10 33.26 11.69 110.12
C THR A 10 32.61 10.47 110.77
N ASP A 11 31.67 10.67 111.70
CA ASP A 11 30.92 9.61 112.35
C ASP A 11 29.73 9.09 111.49
N LEU A 12 29.26 7.90 111.81
CA LEU A 12 28.19 7.19 111.11
C LEU A 12 26.86 7.94 111.16
N ALA A 13 26.50 8.54 112.29
CA ALA A 13 25.23 9.24 112.46
C ALA A 13 25.17 10.50 111.60
N THR A 14 26.31 11.18 111.43
CA THR A 14 26.42 12.35 110.55
C THR A 14 26.51 11.97 109.07
N LEU A 15 27.38 11.01 108.71
CA LEU A 15 27.66 10.69 107.31
C LEU A 15 26.60 9.80 106.65
N ARG A 16 25.86 9.00 107.41
CA ARG A 16 24.79 8.10 106.94
C ARG A 16 23.63 8.05 107.95
N PRO A 17 22.95 9.19 108.20
CA PRO A 17 21.87 9.28 109.20
C PRO A 17 20.75 8.26 108.99
N GLU A 18 20.45 7.92 107.73
CA GLU A 18 19.45 6.92 107.35
C GLU A 18 19.81 5.48 107.76
N ILE A 19 21.11 5.17 107.85
CA ILE A 19 21.59 3.87 108.33
C ILE A 19 21.70 3.88 109.84
N ALA A 20 22.13 4.99 110.44
CA ALA A 20 22.19 5.15 111.89
C ALA A 20 20.80 5.11 112.55
N ALA A 21 19.74 5.55 111.86
CA ALA A 21 18.36 5.40 112.32
C ALA A 21 17.90 3.93 112.47
N GLN A 22 18.60 2.99 111.83
CA GLN A 22 18.34 1.55 111.96
C GLN A 22 19.18 0.89 113.06
N TRP A 23 19.88 1.69 113.89
CA TRP A 23 20.66 1.19 115.02
C TRP A 23 19.75 0.67 116.12
N ASP A 24 19.97 -0.56 116.55
CA ASP A 24 19.20 -1.16 117.63
C ASP A 24 19.76 -0.64 118.97
N THR A 25 19.09 0.36 119.58
CA THR A 25 19.57 1.01 120.80
C THR A 25 19.42 0.14 122.04
N GLU A 26 18.60 -0.92 122.00
CA GLU A 26 18.43 -1.85 123.12
C GLU A 26 19.51 -2.92 123.13
N ARG A 27 19.96 -3.38 121.94
CA ARG A 27 20.95 -4.46 121.81
C ARG A 27 22.38 -4.00 121.59
N ASN A 28 22.61 -2.72 121.30
CA ASN A 28 23.95 -2.16 121.21
C ASN A 28 24.25 -1.30 122.43
N GLU A 29 25.31 -1.65 123.16
CA GLU A 29 25.80 -0.88 124.31
C GLU A 29 26.45 0.46 123.90
N ARG A 30 26.81 0.62 122.62
CA ARG A 30 27.51 1.79 122.09
C ARG A 30 26.64 2.56 121.10
N ARG A 31 26.83 3.88 121.02
CA ARG A 31 26.05 4.76 120.14
C ARG A 31 26.60 4.73 118.72
N ALA A 32 25.73 4.88 117.72
CA ALA A 32 26.12 4.92 116.31
C ALA A 32 27.16 6.01 116.00
N SER A 33 27.07 7.17 116.67
CA SER A 33 28.00 8.30 116.52
C SER A 33 29.42 8.04 117.01
N GLU A 34 29.68 6.92 117.69
CA GLU A 34 31.04 6.54 118.11
C GLU A 34 31.85 5.84 117.03
N PHE A 35 31.22 5.50 115.90
CA PHE A 35 31.85 4.74 114.82
C PHE A 35 31.87 5.54 113.54
N ASN A 36 32.93 5.43 112.74
CA ASN A 36 32.91 5.90 111.36
C ASN A 36 32.22 4.88 110.45
N VAL A 37 31.88 5.33 109.23
CA VAL A 37 31.20 4.51 108.23
C VAL A 37 31.98 3.26 107.82
N ASN A 38 33.31 3.19 107.94
CA ASN A 38 34.12 2.04 107.53
C ASN A 38 34.45 1.06 108.67
N SER A 39 33.80 1.21 109.83
CA SER A 39 34.06 0.39 111.01
C SER A 39 33.76 -1.10 110.80
N GLN A 40 34.67 -1.97 111.21
CA GLN A 40 34.48 -3.42 111.17
C GLN A 40 33.61 -3.95 112.33
N PHE A 41 33.17 -3.07 113.24
CA PHE A 41 32.32 -3.42 114.38
C PHE A 41 30.99 -4.01 113.92
N ARG A 42 30.56 -5.12 114.54
CA ARG A 42 29.27 -5.76 114.31
C ARG A 42 28.24 -5.18 115.26
N ALA A 43 27.40 -4.29 114.75
CA ALA A 43 26.27 -3.78 115.49
C ALA A 43 25.01 -4.62 115.23
N TRP A 44 24.07 -4.58 116.16
CA TRP A 44 22.69 -4.96 115.97
C TRP A 44 21.93 -3.85 115.24
N TRP A 45 21.06 -4.24 114.33
CA TRP A 45 20.26 -3.34 113.53
C TRP A 45 18.82 -3.78 113.60
N LEU A 46 17.92 -2.80 113.69
CA LEU A 46 16.49 -3.01 113.65
C LEU A 46 15.95 -2.36 112.38
N CYS A 47 15.34 -3.16 111.50
CA CYS A 47 14.73 -2.60 110.29
C CYS A 47 13.30 -2.09 110.56
N ALA A 48 12.71 -1.35 109.63
CA ALA A 48 11.35 -0.81 109.73
C ALA A 48 10.23 -1.87 109.90
N ARG A 49 10.54 -3.16 109.68
CA ARG A 49 9.63 -4.29 109.93
C ARG A 49 9.95 -5.02 111.25
N ASN A 50 10.70 -4.39 112.16
CA ASN A 50 11.13 -4.90 113.46
C ASN A 50 11.97 -6.21 113.44
N HIS A 51 12.57 -6.56 112.31
CA HIS A 51 13.55 -7.65 112.30
C HIS A 51 14.87 -7.15 112.91
N SER A 52 15.31 -7.82 113.98
CA SER A 52 16.62 -7.59 114.59
C SER A 52 17.68 -8.48 113.93
N PHE A 53 18.79 -7.88 113.48
CA PHE A 53 19.88 -8.61 112.81
C PHE A 53 21.25 -7.98 113.09
N GLN A 54 22.29 -8.82 113.14
CA GLN A 54 23.66 -8.35 113.38
C GLN A 54 24.45 -8.23 112.08
N ARG A 55 25.13 -7.09 111.88
CA ARG A 55 25.99 -6.86 110.70
C ARG A 55 27.09 -5.84 110.99
N LYS A 56 28.19 -5.94 110.25
CA LYS A 56 29.27 -4.94 110.34
C LYS A 56 28.81 -3.58 109.82
N ILE A 57 29.23 -2.51 110.49
CA ILE A 57 28.95 -1.13 110.06
C ILE A 57 29.46 -0.88 108.63
N ALA A 58 30.71 -1.21 108.34
CA ALA A 58 31.31 -1.06 107.01
C ALA A 58 30.50 -1.74 105.89
N THR A 59 29.89 -2.89 106.18
CA THR A 59 29.06 -3.62 105.21
C THR A 59 27.72 -2.94 104.97
N ARG A 60 27.16 -2.29 106.00
CA ARG A 60 25.89 -1.56 105.92
C ARG A 60 26.03 -0.25 105.13
N THR A 61 27.15 0.43 105.27
CA THR A 61 27.42 1.78 104.75
C THR A 61 28.17 1.81 103.42
N SER A 62 28.76 0.68 103.00
CA SER A 62 29.41 0.55 101.68
C SER A 62 28.44 0.87 100.54
N LYS A 63 28.97 1.29 99.39
CA LYS A 63 28.17 1.60 98.18
C LYS A 63 27.45 0.31 97.73
N GLY A 64 26.13 0.24 97.96
CA GLY A 64 25.30 -0.96 97.75
C GLY A 64 25.13 -1.86 98.98
N GLY A 65 25.35 -1.33 100.20
CA GLY A 65 25.36 -2.10 101.45
C GLY A 65 24.14 -2.98 101.71
N THR A 66 24.36 -4.14 102.34
CA THR A 66 23.32 -5.16 102.54
C THR A 66 22.31 -4.74 103.62
N GLY A 67 21.02 -4.77 103.27
CA GLY A 67 19.88 -4.53 104.16
C GLY A 67 19.64 -5.62 105.19
N CYS A 68 18.46 -5.59 105.81
CA CYS A 68 17.99 -6.65 106.70
C CYS A 68 17.90 -8.00 105.95
N PRO A 69 18.56 -9.07 106.42
CA PRO A 69 18.57 -10.36 105.74
C PRO A 69 17.22 -11.06 105.74
N PHE A 70 16.30 -10.71 106.64
CA PHE A 70 14.94 -11.24 106.68
C PHE A 70 14.05 -10.52 105.66
N CYS A 71 14.07 -9.18 105.62
CA CYS A 71 13.34 -8.41 104.60
C CYS A 71 13.85 -8.68 103.18
N ALA A 72 15.16 -8.91 103.03
CA ALA A 72 15.77 -9.28 101.76
C ALA A 72 15.54 -10.76 101.37
N GLY A 73 14.81 -11.53 102.20
CA GLY A 73 14.50 -12.93 101.93
C GLY A 73 15.72 -13.87 101.96
N SER A 74 16.82 -13.46 102.58
CA SER A 74 18.02 -14.30 102.71
C SER A 74 17.97 -15.27 103.91
N ARG A 75 16.98 -15.10 104.81
CA ARG A 75 16.67 -15.98 105.94
C ARG A 75 15.18 -16.26 105.99
N ALA A 76 14.80 -17.49 106.35
CA ALA A 76 13.41 -17.91 106.40
C ALA A 76 12.72 -17.34 107.65
N VAL A 77 11.51 -16.84 107.46
CA VAL A 77 10.55 -16.50 108.51
C VAL A 77 9.27 -17.25 108.16
N PRO A 78 8.86 -18.26 108.96
CA PRO A 78 7.64 -19.01 108.71
C PRO A 78 6.42 -18.09 108.60
N GLY A 79 5.61 -18.26 107.55
CA GLY A 79 4.43 -17.45 107.26
C GLY A 79 4.71 -16.13 106.55
N GLU A 80 5.98 -15.77 106.30
CA GLU A 80 6.33 -14.50 105.68
C GLU A 80 7.35 -14.58 104.54
N THR A 81 8.43 -15.35 104.69
CA THR A 81 9.54 -15.37 103.70
C THR A 81 10.05 -16.78 103.41
N ASP A 82 9.42 -17.79 104.00
CA ASP A 82 9.66 -19.20 103.69
C ASP A 82 9.14 -19.59 102.30
N LEU A 83 9.68 -20.69 101.77
CA LEU A 83 9.36 -21.17 100.43
C LEU A 83 7.92 -21.64 100.30
N ALA A 84 7.35 -22.28 101.32
CA ALA A 84 5.97 -22.79 101.29
C ALA A 84 4.96 -21.65 101.13
N THR A 85 5.15 -20.57 101.89
CA THR A 85 4.25 -19.40 101.87
C THR A 85 4.44 -18.56 100.62
N LYS A 86 5.68 -18.29 100.20
CA LYS A 86 5.94 -17.39 99.06
C LYS A 86 5.76 -18.05 97.70
N ASN A 87 6.02 -19.35 97.58
CA ASN A 87 5.95 -20.06 96.30
C ASN A 87 5.32 -21.46 96.49
N PRO A 88 4.01 -21.56 96.75
CA PRO A 88 3.34 -22.83 97.05
C PRO A 88 3.46 -23.85 95.91
N ASP A 89 3.34 -23.43 94.65
CA ASP A 89 3.46 -24.34 93.50
C ASP A 89 4.88 -24.91 93.31
N ILE A 90 5.89 -24.18 93.75
CA ILE A 90 7.28 -24.62 93.71
C ILE A 90 7.58 -25.49 94.92
N ALA A 91 7.06 -25.14 96.10
CA ALA A 91 7.12 -25.96 97.30
C ALA A 91 6.45 -27.33 97.08
N ALA A 92 5.36 -27.41 96.31
CA ALA A 92 4.74 -28.68 95.93
C ALA A 92 5.66 -29.59 95.08
N GLN A 93 6.71 -29.05 94.49
CA GLN A 93 7.74 -29.79 93.75
C GLN A 93 8.96 -30.13 94.63
N TRP A 94 8.90 -29.84 95.93
CA TRP A 94 9.94 -30.26 96.88
C TRP A 94 10.00 -31.78 96.91
N HIS A 95 11.21 -32.34 96.83
CA HIS A 95 11.34 -33.79 96.85
C HIS A 95 10.92 -34.35 98.22
N PRO A 96 10.04 -35.37 98.28
CA PRO A 96 9.43 -35.83 99.53
C PRO A 96 10.47 -36.30 100.56
N ASN A 97 11.53 -37.01 100.13
CA ASN A 97 12.45 -37.69 101.05
C ASN A 97 13.95 -37.37 100.88
N LYS A 98 14.35 -36.40 100.04
CA LYS A 98 15.78 -36.14 99.72
C LYS A 98 16.33 -34.83 100.28
N ASN A 99 15.50 -34.07 100.97
CA ASN A 99 15.90 -32.83 101.63
C ASN A 99 15.86 -33.02 103.14
N SER A 100 16.81 -32.42 103.84
CA SER A 100 16.90 -32.48 105.31
C SER A 100 16.10 -31.39 106.03
N ASN A 101 15.41 -30.50 105.29
CA ASN A 101 14.58 -29.42 105.83
C ASN A 101 13.28 -29.37 105.04
N GLU A 102 12.21 -28.88 105.66
CA GLU A 102 10.92 -28.67 105.02
C GLU A 102 10.87 -27.33 104.24
N PRO A 103 9.99 -27.20 103.24
CA PRO A 103 9.81 -25.94 102.50
C PRO A 103 9.49 -24.73 103.39
N SER A 104 8.85 -24.93 104.53
CA SER A 104 8.53 -23.86 105.50
C SER A 104 9.75 -23.40 106.32
N GLU A 105 10.85 -24.14 106.32
CA GLU A 105 12.05 -23.87 107.10
C GLU A 105 13.17 -23.20 106.28
N VAL A 106 12.98 -23.12 104.96
CA VAL A 106 13.94 -22.53 104.03
C VAL A 106 13.35 -21.30 103.36
N SER A 107 14.18 -20.29 103.12
CA SER A 107 13.68 -19.09 102.45
C SER A 107 13.57 -19.31 100.94
N ALA A 108 12.53 -18.73 100.34
CA ALA A 108 12.30 -18.74 98.90
C ALA A 108 13.50 -18.19 98.08
N PHE A 109 14.34 -17.32 98.65
CA PHE A 109 15.49 -16.72 97.97
C PHE A 109 16.85 -17.32 98.39
N SER A 110 16.81 -18.48 99.04
CA SER A 110 18.03 -19.18 99.48
C SER A 110 18.91 -19.61 98.31
N SER A 111 20.23 -19.43 98.44
CA SER A 111 21.24 -19.94 97.51
C SER A 111 21.60 -21.41 97.76
N LYS A 112 20.99 -22.07 98.76
CA LYS A 112 21.18 -23.50 99.00
C LYS A 112 20.56 -24.32 97.87
N LYS A 113 21.15 -25.48 97.61
CA LYS A 113 20.58 -26.49 96.73
C LYS A 113 19.57 -27.34 97.48
N ALA A 114 18.52 -27.74 96.77
CA ALA A 114 17.53 -28.70 97.24
C ALA A 114 17.22 -29.68 96.10
N TRP A 115 16.75 -30.86 96.48
CA TRP A 115 16.18 -31.84 95.58
C TRP A 115 14.72 -31.51 95.27
N TRP A 116 14.36 -31.65 94.01
CA TRP A 116 13.02 -31.36 93.49
C TRP A 116 12.50 -32.55 92.71
N MET A 117 11.18 -32.73 92.70
CA MET A 117 10.48 -33.72 91.89
C MET A 117 9.31 -33.03 91.16
N CYS A 118 9.21 -33.22 89.85
CA CYS A 118 8.08 -32.70 89.08
C CYS A 118 6.95 -33.73 88.97
N THR A 119 5.76 -33.31 88.52
CA THR A 119 4.58 -34.18 88.35
C THR A 119 4.78 -35.37 87.41
N LYS A 120 5.77 -35.32 86.51
CA LYS A 120 6.16 -36.44 85.64
C LYS A 120 7.18 -37.39 86.30
N GLY A 121 7.46 -37.24 87.59
CA GLY A 121 8.39 -38.08 88.35
C GLY A 121 9.88 -37.78 88.15
N HIS A 122 10.26 -36.80 87.33
CA HIS A 122 11.68 -36.45 87.20
C HIS A 122 12.21 -35.81 88.47
N GLU A 123 13.37 -36.29 88.92
CA GLU A 123 14.07 -35.78 90.09
C GLU A 123 15.33 -35.01 89.69
N TRP A 124 15.59 -33.86 90.30
CA TRP A 124 16.84 -33.11 90.07
C TRP A 124 17.21 -32.23 91.26
N GLU A 125 18.50 -31.88 91.36
CA GLU A 125 19.01 -30.92 92.32
C GLU A 125 19.10 -29.52 91.67
N ALA A 126 18.58 -28.49 92.35
CA ALA A 126 18.69 -27.09 91.91
C ALA A 126 18.71 -26.13 93.10
N VAL A 127 19.30 -24.94 92.89
CA VAL A 127 19.30 -23.84 93.86
C VAL A 127 17.88 -23.28 94.03
N ILE A 128 17.46 -23.06 95.28
CA ILE A 128 16.10 -22.62 95.63
C ILE A 128 15.75 -21.28 94.97
N SER A 129 16.62 -20.27 95.06
CA SER A 129 16.39 -18.96 94.43
C SER A 129 16.30 -19.01 92.89
N ASN A 130 17.01 -19.94 92.24
CA ASN A 130 16.92 -20.13 90.79
C ASN A 130 15.57 -20.72 90.38
N ARG A 131 14.90 -21.45 91.27
CA ARG A 131 13.59 -22.06 91.04
C ARG A 131 12.48 -21.03 91.23
N THR A 132 12.57 -20.22 92.27
CA THR A 132 11.55 -19.22 92.67
C THR A 132 11.66 -17.92 91.89
N SER A 133 12.85 -17.31 91.85
CA SER A 133 13.08 -16.01 91.19
C SER A 133 13.66 -16.17 89.79
N GLY A 134 14.48 -17.20 89.58
CA GLY A 134 15.09 -17.49 88.27
C GLY A 134 14.20 -18.28 87.30
N GLY A 135 13.02 -18.75 87.74
CA GLY A 135 12.05 -19.45 86.88
C GLY A 135 12.54 -20.77 86.28
N THR A 136 13.59 -21.38 86.82
CA THR A 136 14.16 -22.62 86.24
C THR A 136 13.19 -23.79 86.41
N ARG A 137 12.65 -24.31 85.31
CA ARG A 137 11.75 -25.47 85.32
C ARG A 137 12.54 -26.79 85.43
N CYS A 138 11.83 -27.90 85.60
CA CYS A 138 12.43 -29.23 85.53
C CYS A 138 13.32 -29.35 84.26
N PRO A 139 14.61 -29.70 84.39
CA PRO A 139 15.55 -29.68 83.27
C PRO A 139 15.20 -30.73 82.20
N PHE A 140 14.49 -31.80 82.59
CA PHE A 140 14.02 -32.84 81.69
C PHE A 140 12.77 -32.40 80.90
N CYS A 141 11.74 -31.90 81.59
CA CYS A 141 10.52 -31.40 80.96
C CYS A 141 10.76 -30.17 80.06
N SER A 142 11.76 -29.35 80.39
CA SER A 142 12.15 -28.18 79.59
C SER A 142 13.10 -28.51 78.43
N GLY A 143 13.44 -29.80 78.22
CA GLY A 143 14.31 -30.23 77.13
C GLY A 143 15.78 -29.83 77.28
N ARG A 144 16.21 -29.39 78.48
CA ARG A 144 17.61 -29.03 78.79
C ARG A 144 18.46 -30.25 79.13
N ARG A 145 17.85 -31.33 79.62
CA ARG A 145 18.45 -32.65 79.78
C ARG A 145 17.81 -33.63 78.81
N LEU A 146 18.66 -34.39 78.13
CA LEU A 146 18.28 -35.40 77.15
C LEU A 146 17.61 -36.59 77.83
N ILE A 147 16.49 -37.03 77.26
CA ILE A 147 15.84 -38.31 77.52
C ILE A 147 15.71 -39.00 76.15
N PRO A 148 16.53 -40.05 75.88
CA PRO A 148 16.44 -40.81 74.64
C PRO A 148 15.02 -41.35 74.41
N GLY A 149 14.51 -41.19 73.18
CA GLY A 149 13.16 -41.63 72.79
C GLY A 149 12.03 -40.68 73.17
N VAL A 150 12.33 -39.57 73.86
CA VAL A 150 11.31 -38.60 74.31
C VAL A 150 11.60 -37.20 73.81
N ASN A 151 12.80 -36.68 74.02
CA ASN A 151 13.14 -35.29 73.68
C ASN A 151 14.46 -35.14 72.89
N ASP A 152 15.00 -36.26 72.39
CA ASP A 152 16.12 -36.27 71.47
C ASP A 152 15.73 -35.69 70.10
N LEU A 153 16.72 -35.17 69.37
CA LEU A 153 16.51 -34.47 68.11
C LEU A 153 15.86 -35.37 67.05
N ALA A 154 16.21 -36.66 67.01
CA ALA A 154 15.67 -37.61 66.03
C ALA A 154 14.17 -37.86 66.26
N THR A 155 13.77 -37.97 67.53
CA THR A 155 12.37 -38.18 67.91
C THR A 155 11.53 -36.92 67.71
N VAL A 156 12.01 -35.74 68.13
CA VAL A 156 11.22 -34.50 68.11
C VAL A 156 11.19 -33.84 66.73
N THR A 157 12.25 -34.01 65.93
CA THR A 157 12.37 -33.43 64.58
C THR A 157 13.04 -34.41 63.61
N PRO A 158 12.31 -35.45 63.16
CA PRO A 158 12.83 -36.46 62.24
C PRO A 158 13.38 -35.87 60.93
N GLU A 159 12.83 -34.76 60.46
CA GLU A 159 13.26 -34.08 59.23
C GLU A 159 14.69 -33.53 59.29
N PHE A 160 15.22 -33.28 60.50
CA PHE A 160 16.60 -32.85 60.69
C PHE A 160 17.62 -33.99 60.64
N VAL A 161 17.17 -35.23 60.83
CA VAL A 161 18.03 -36.42 60.66
C VAL A 161 18.50 -36.55 59.22
N ALA A 162 17.63 -36.26 58.25
CA ALA A 162 17.98 -36.27 56.83
C ALA A 162 19.02 -35.19 56.45
N GLN A 163 19.11 -34.12 57.25
CA GLN A 163 20.06 -33.03 57.05
C GLN A 163 21.29 -33.16 57.95
N TRP A 164 21.47 -34.30 58.62
CA TRP A 164 22.61 -34.55 59.49
C TRP A 164 23.78 -35.08 58.65
N ASP A 165 24.95 -34.45 58.75
CA ASP A 165 26.15 -34.96 58.08
C ASP A 165 26.83 -36.02 58.95
N SER A 166 26.35 -37.27 58.84
CA SER A 166 26.86 -38.41 59.60
C SER A 166 28.34 -38.71 59.34
N SER A 167 28.90 -38.27 58.22
CA SER A 167 30.32 -38.50 57.90
C SER A 167 31.27 -37.59 58.69
N ARG A 168 30.75 -36.45 59.18
CA ARG A 168 31.55 -35.41 59.85
C ARG A 168 31.21 -35.20 61.31
N ASN A 169 30.09 -35.77 61.77
CA ASN A 169 29.65 -35.66 63.15
C ASN A 169 30.02 -36.90 63.95
N SER A 170 30.64 -36.67 65.11
CA SER A 170 30.89 -37.71 66.11
C SER A 170 29.70 -37.98 67.04
N LEU A 171 28.65 -37.14 66.98
CA LEU A 171 27.41 -37.28 67.75
C LEU A 171 26.26 -37.66 66.82
N GLY A 172 25.43 -38.60 67.25
CA GLY A 172 24.20 -38.96 66.59
C GLY A 172 23.03 -38.03 66.94
N PRO A 173 22.01 -37.91 66.07
CA PRO A 173 20.79 -37.14 66.37
C PRO A 173 20.03 -37.59 67.62
N LYS A 174 20.21 -38.83 68.08
CA LYS A 174 19.60 -39.35 69.33
C LYS A 174 20.32 -38.90 70.60
N GLU A 175 21.50 -38.29 70.50
CA GLU A 175 22.37 -37.92 71.61
C GLU A 175 22.31 -36.43 71.98
N VAL A 176 21.42 -35.68 71.33
CA VAL A 176 21.30 -34.22 71.47
C VAL A 176 19.83 -33.80 71.46
N THR A 177 19.53 -32.67 72.11
CA THR A 177 18.19 -32.07 72.08
C THR A 177 18.10 -30.92 71.06
N ARG A 178 16.90 -30.59 70.60
CA ARG A 178 16.60 -29.50 69.64
C ARG A 178 17.11 -28.12 70.07
N SER A 179 17.20 -27.86 71.37
CA SER A 179 17.69 -26.59 71.93
C SER A 179 19.20 -26.55 72.19
N SER A 180 19.93 -27.62 71.86
CA SER A 180 21.36 -27.72 72.10
C SER A 180 22.16 -26.61 71.41
N HIS A 181 23.15 -26.05 72.10
CA HIS A 181 24.10 -25.10 71.54
C HIS A 181 25.33 -25.77 70.91
N LYS A 182 25.41 -27.12 70.95
CA LYS A 182 26.48 -27.85 70.26
C LYS A 182 26.43 -27.55 68.76
N LYS A 183 27.59 -27.29 68.17
CA LYS A 183 27.77 -27.16 66.73
C LYS A 183 27.98 -28.55 66.12
N VAL A 184 27.28 -28.78 65.03
CA VAL A 184 27.34 -30.03 64.25
C VAL A 184 27.30 -29.67 62.78
N TRP A 185 27.77 -30.59 61.95
CA TRP A 185 27.73 -30.50 60.50
C TRP A 185 26.35 -30.87 59.98
N TRP A 186 25.79 -29.99 59.16
CA TRP A 186 24.53 -30.17 58.47
C TRP A 186 24.80 -30.36 56.98
N LEU A 187 23.99 -31.18 56.34
CA LEU A 187 24.01 -31.43 54.91
C LEU A 187 22.67 -30.98 54.32
N CYS A 188 22.68 -30.10 53.32
CA CYS A 188 21.45 -29.66 52.68
C CYS A 188 21.11 -30.60 51.52
N GLU A 189 19.91 -30.49 50.97
CA GLU A 189 19.47 -31.25 49.80
C GLU A 189 20.39 -31.09 48.58
N ARG A 190 21.11 -29.95 48.48
CA ARG A 190 22.12 -29.68 47.45
C ARG A 190 23.53 -30.17 47.83
N SER A 191 23.64 -31.01 48.85
CA SER A 191 24.87 -31.62 49.37
C SER A 191 25.93 -30.64 49.88
N HIS A 192 25.59 -29.38 50.16
CA HIS A 192 26.50 -28.49 50.88
C HIS A 192 26.56 -28.88 52.36
N SER A 193 27.78 -29.12 52.84
CA SER A 193 28.08 -29.40 54.25
C SER A 193 28.47 -28.11 54.97
N TRP A 194 27.80 -27.77 56.07
CA TRP A 194 28.13 -26.58 56.89
C TRP A 194 27.99 -26.83 58.38
N GLU A 195 28.81 -26.16 59.18
CA GLU A 195 28.76 -26.25 60.64
C GLU A 195 27.80 -25.19 61.21
N ALA A 196 26.85 -25.62 62.05
CA ALA A 196 25.98 -24.70 62.79
C ALA A 196 25.48 -25.31 64.10
N ALA A 197 25.12 -24.44 65.06
CA ALA A 197 24.51 -24.87 66.32
C ALA A 197 23.10 -25.45 66.07
N ILE A 198 22.75 -26.52 66.78
CA ILE A 198 21.46 -27.21 66.64
C ILE A 198 20.27 -26.28 66.92
N SER A 199 20.38 -25.46 67.98
CA SER A 199 19.39 -24.43 68.30
C SER A 199 19.23 -23.38 67.19
N SER A 200 20.32 -22.95 66.54
CA SER A 200 20.26 -21.99 65.43
C SER A 200 19.63 -22.59 64.17
N ARG A 201 19.92 -23.86 63.85
CA ARG A 201 19.25 -24.59 62.75
C ARG A 201 17.76 -24.74 63.04
N SER A 202 17.42 -25.11 64.27
CA SER A 202 16.05 -25.26 64.77
C SER A 202 15.26 -23.94 64.74
N GLY A 203 15.93 -22.81 64.91
CA GLY A 203 15.38 -21.47 64.76
C GLY A 203 15.21 -20.98 63.32
N GLY A 204 15.49 -21.83 62.31
CA GLY A 204 15.25 -21.52 60.89
C GLY A 204 16.49 -21.13 60.08
N THR A 205 17.69 -21.13 60.67
CA THR A 205 18.93 -20.81 59.92
C THR A 205 19.24 -21.92 58.92
N GLY A 206 19.20 -21.63 57.61
CA GLY A 206 19.51 -22.59 56.54
C GLY A 206 20.99 -22.65 56.15
N CYS A 207 21.27 -23.37 55.06
CA CYS A 207 22.61 -23.47 54.49
C CYS A 207 23.14 -22.09 54.04
N PRO A 208 24.34 -21.67 54.50
CA PRO A 208 24.90 -20.35 54.16
C PRO A 208 25.35 -20.23 52.70
N VAL A 209 25.66 -21.36 52.04
CA VAL A 209 25.99 -21.41 50.61
C VAL A 209 24.71 -21.24 49.78
N CYS A 210 23.65 -21.99 50.08
CA CYS A 210 22.36 -21.85 49.39
C CYS A 210 21.76 -20.44 49.51
N THR A 211 22.02 -19.75 50.62
CA THR A 211 21.52 -18.39 50.89
C THR A 211 22.49 -17.28 50.47
N ASN A 212 23.59 -17.61 49.79
CA ASN A 212 24.64 -16.67 49.34
C ASN A 212 25.28 -15.83 50.46
N LYS A 213 25.15 -16.25 51.73
CA LYS A 213 25.84 -15.65 52.87
C LYS A 213 27.33 -16.01 52.87
N VAL A 214 27.66 -17.20 52.39
CA VAL A 214 29.03 -17.66 52.14
C VAL A 214 29.16 -17.99 50.65
N ILE A 215 30.17 -17.43 49.99
CA ILE A 215 30.48 -17.71 48.59
C ILE A 215 31.49 -18.86 48.52
N GLN A 216 31.14 -19.91 47.81
CA GLN A 216 31.93 -21.10 47.56
C GLN A 216 32.18 -21.23 46.06
N VAL A 217 33.46 -21.28 45.70
CA VAL A 217 33.94 -21.42 44.32
C VAL A 217 33.42 -22.73 43.72
N GLY A 218 32.94 -22.68 42.49
CA GLY A 218 32.38 -23.83 41.77
C GLY A 218 30.92 -24.11 42.13
N ILE A 219 30.31 -23.30 43.00
CA ILE A 219 28.93 -23.49 43.44
C ILE A 219 28.10 -22.23 43.21
N ASN A 220 28.30 -21.19 44.02
CA ASN A 220 27.43 -20.01 44.08
C ASN A 220 28.17 -18.69 43.81
N ASP A 221 29.43 -18.76 43.40
CA ASP A 221 30.18 -17.61 42.91
C ASP A 221 29.68 -17.16 41.52
N LEU A 222 29.95 -15.90 41.19
CA LEU A 222 29.51 -15.26 39.95
C LEU A 222 30.12 -15.93 38.72
N ALA A 223 31.37 -16.39 38.79
CA ALA A 223 32.03 -17.04 37.66
C ALA A 223 31.33 -18.35 37.28
N THR A 224 30.95 -19.13 38.29
CA THR A 224 30.23 -20.39 38.09
C THR A 224 28.78 -20.16 37.67
N GLN A 225 28.05 -19.29 38.38
CA GLN A 225 26.61 -19.10 38.16
C GLN A 225 26.29 -18.27 36.91
N ASN A 226 27.20 -17.37 36.50
CA ASN A 226 27.03 -16.55 35.30
C ASN A 226 28.38 -16.29 34.59
N PRO A 227 28.91 -17.29 33.86
CA PRO A 227 30.20 -17.18 33.18
C PRO A 227 30.26 -16.03 32.17
N LEU A 228 29.17 -15.78 31.44
CA LEU A 228 29.10 -14.72 30.43
C LEU A 228 29.15 -13.31 31.05
N LEU A 229 28.61 -13.16 32.26
CA LEU A 229 28.70 -11.90 32.99
C LEU A 229 30.08 -11.76 33.66
N ALA A 230 30.63 -12.83 34.22
CA ALA A 230 31.98 -12.82 34.76
C ALA A 230 33.03 -12.49 33.70
N ALA A 231 32.83 -12.88 32.44
CA ALA A 231 33.68 -12.48 31.30
C ALA A 231 33.65 -10.96 31.01
N GLN A 232 32.66 -10.23 31.53
CA GLN A 232 32.59 -8.76 31.44
C GLN A 232 33.18 -8.07 32.67
N TRP A 233 33.75 -8.82 33.61
CA TRP A 233 34.45 -8.25 34.75
C TRP A 233 35.70 -7.51 34.27
N HIS A 234 35.91 -6.28 34.72
CA HIS A 234 37.09 -5.54 34.28
C HIS A 234 38.38 -6.25 34.75
N PRO A 235 39.37 -6.49 33.87
CA PRO A 235 40.54 -7.30 34.19
C PRO A 235 41.46 -6.70 35.26
N THR A 236 41.54 -5.36 35.34
CA THR A 236 42.54 -4.66 36.17
C THR A 236 41.98 -3.63 37.17
N LEU A 237 40.70 -3.27 37.10
CA LEU A 237 40.14 -2.16 37.89
C LEU A 237 39.39 -2.61 39.15
N ASN A 238 39.33 -3.91 39.40
CA ASN A 238 38.63 -4.47 40.56
C ASN A 238 39.61 -5.04 41.59
N ASP A 239 39.29 -4.83 42.86
CA ASP A 239 40.02 -5.36 44.02
C ASP A 239 39.68 -6.83 44.35
N THR A 240 38.75 -7.44 43.60
CA THR A 240 38.25 -8.79 43.82
C THR A 240 37.98 -9.50 42.49
N THR A 241 37.89 -10.83 42.56
CA THR A 241 37.58 -11.69 41.42
C THR A 241 36.09 -12.10 41.41
N PRO A 242 35.53 -12.46 40.24
CA PRO A 242 34.19 -13.04 40.13
C PRO A 242 33.97 -14.30 40.97
N THR A 243 35.03 -15.06 41.26
CA THR A 243 34.98 -16.27 42.10
C THR A 243 34.77 -15.99 43.59
N LYS A 244 34.90 -14.72 44.04
CA LYS A 244 34.74 -14.32 45.45
C LYS A 244 33.43 -13.56 45.72
N VAL A 245 32.59 -13.36 44.71
CA VAL A 245 31.32 -12.62 44.82
C VAL A 245 30.17 -13.46 44.29
N GLY A 246 29.00 -13.41 44.93
CA GLY A 246 27.78 -14.05 44.44
C GLY A 246 27.00 -13.14 43.49
N THR A 247 26.10 -13.73 42.70
CA THR A 247 25.23 -13.01 41.75
C THR A 247 24.29 -11.99 42.40
N GLY A 248 23.94 -12.16 43.67
CA GLY A 248 23.12 -11.21 44.45
C GLY A 248 23.91 -10.11 45.17
N SER A 249 25.21 -9.97 44.94
CA SER A 249 26.04 -9.04 45.71
C SER A 249 25.78 -7.57 45.36
N ASN A 250 25.63 -6.73 46.38
CA ASN A 250 25.57 -5.27 46.24
C ASN A 250 26.94 -4.62 46.03
N LYS A 251 28.03 -5.40 45.92
CA LYS A 251 29.36 -4.86 45.62
C LYS A 251 29.36 -4.16 44.26
N VAL A 252 29.83 -2.91 44.24
CA VAL A 252 30.06 -2.15 43.00
C VAL A 252 31.37 -2.64 42.39
N ALA A 253 31.32 -3.04 41.13
CA ALA A 253 32.48 -3.48 40.36
C ALA A 253 32.58 -2.68 39.05
N TRP A 254 33.79 -2.62 38.51
CA TRP A 254 34.07 -2.18 37.16
C TRP A 254 33.79 -3.31 36.17
N TRP A 255 33.15 -2.94 35.06
CA TRP A 255 32.77 -3.84 33.98
C TRP A 255 33.35 -3.35 32.66
N LEU A 256 33.67 -4.29 31.78
CA LEU A 256 34.18 -4.05 30.43
C LEU A 256 33.29 -4.80 29.44
N CYS A 257 32.72 -4.10 28.48
CA CYS A 257 31.93 -4.75 27.43
C CYS A 257 32.84 -5.12 26.25
N LYS A 258 32.33 -5.94 25.34
CA LYS A 258 33.05 -6.38 24.13
C LYS A 258 33.52 -5.24 23.22
N LEU A 259 32.91 -4.06 23.32
CA LEU A 259 33.28 -2.86 22.56
C LEU A 259 34.29 -1.97 23.30
N GLY A 260 34.83 -2.40 24.44
CA GLY A 260 35.82 -1.66 25.20
C GLY A 260 35.25 -0.59 26.14
N HIS A 261 33.93 -0.47 26.28
CA HIS A 261 33.36 0.51 27.22
C HIS A 261 33.49 0.03 28.66
N GLU A 262 33.97 0.91 29.52
CA GLU A 262 34.18 0.68 30.94
C GLU A 262 33.11 1.39 31.78
N TRP A 263 32.53 0.72 32.78
CA TRP A 263 31.57 1.38 33.69
C TRP A 263 31.48 0.70 35.06
N LYS A 264 30.98 1.44 36.06
CA LYS A 264 30.68 0.90 37.39
C LYS A 264 29.21 0.47 37.50
N ALA A 265 28.97 -0.70 38.08
CA ALA A 265 27.63 -1.16 38.46
C ALA A 265 27.72 -2.22 39.57
N THR A 266 26.64 -2.40 40.34
CA THR A 266 26.57 -3.51 41.31
C THR A 266 26.46 -4.87 40.61
N VAL A 267 27.05 -5.91 41.20
CA VAL A 267 26.94 -7.29 40.68
C VAL A 267 25.48 -7.70 40.55
N GLU A 268 24.68 -7.45 41.59
CA GLU A 268 23.24 -7.72 41.61
C GLU A 268 22.49 -7.09 40.42
N ARG A 269 22.67 -5.79 40.18
CA ARG A 269 22.04 -5.10 39.04
C ARG A 269 22.51 -5.68 37.71
N ARG A 270 23.79 -6.09 37.60
CA ARG A 270 24.32 -6.72 36.38
C ARG A 270 23.80 -8.12 36.16
N SER A 271 23.66 -8.92 37.21
CA SER A 271 23.05 -10.25 37.20
C SER A 271 21.56 -10.21 36.84
N ARG A 272 20.85 -9.13 37.19
CA ARG A 272 19.48 -8.86 36.70
C ARG A 272 19.40 -8.41 35.22
N GLY A 273 20.52 -8.30 34.51
CA GLY A 273 20.54 -8.07 33.06
C GLY A 273 20.88 -6.65 32.59
N SER A 274 21.37 -5.77 33.46
CA SER A 274 21.45 -4.32 33.19
C SER A 274 22.33 -3.75 32.06
N LYS A 275 23.05 -4.46 31.20
CA LYS A 275 23.82 -3.92 30.04
C LYS A 275 24.79 -2.72 30.27
N CYS A 276 25.64 -2.47 29.29
CA CYS A 276 26.55 -1.32 29.25
C CYS A 276 25.78 -0.01 28.98
N PRO A 277 26.03 1.09 29.72
CA PRO A 277 25.30 2.34 29.54
C PRO A 277 25.58 3.03 28.20
N VAL A 278 26.79 2.91 27.65
CA VAL A 278 27.14 3.46 26.34
C VAL A 278 26.48 2.66 25.22
N CYS A 279 26.63 1.32 25.22
CA CYS A 279 25.98 0.47 24.21
C CYS A 279 24.44 0.56 24.28
N GLY A 280 23.89 0.73 25.48
CA GLY A 280 22.47 0.91 25.71
C GLY A 280 21.93 2.30 25.36
N GLY A 281 22.81 3.27 25.08
CA GLY A 281 22.44 4.66 24.77
C GLY A 281 21.99 5.49 25.97
N TRP A 282 22.23 5.02 27.20
CA TRP A 282 21.94 5.73 28.45
C TRP A 282 23.02 6.77 28.80
N GLN A 283 24.23 6.57 28.29
CA GLN A 283 25.36 7.49 28.42
C GLN A 283 25.91 7.79 27.02
N VAL A 284 26.10 9.07 26.72
CA VAL A 284 26.66 9.53 25.44
C VAL A 284 28.18 9.45 25.49
N LEU A 285 28.77 8.86 24.45
CA LEU A 285 30.19 8.82 24.17
C LEU A 285 30.39 9.42 22.78
N ALA A 286 31.06 10.58 22.75
CA ALA A 286 31.39 11.29 21.52
C ALA A 286 32.25 10.42 20.60
N GLY A 287 31.95 10.45 19.30
CA GLY A 287 32.56 9.59 18.28
C GLY A 287 31.95 8.19 18.17
N PHE A 288 30.98 7.81 19.01
CA PHE A 288 30.44 6.44 19.03
C PHE A 288 28.91 6.36 18.98
N ASN A 289 28.21 6.97 19.93
CA ASN A 289 26.74 6.89 20.02
C ASN A 289 26.04 8.26 20.07
N ASP A 290 26.81 9.34 19.95
CA ASP A 290 26.29 10.68 19.73
C ASP A 290 25.66 10.83 18.33
N LEU A 291 24.92 11.92 18.14
CA LEU A 291 24.18 12.21 16.92
C LEU A 291 25.13 12.46 15.73
N ALA A 292 26.26 13.13 15.95
CA ALA A 292 27.22 13.43 14.87
C ALA A 292 27.82 12.14 14.29
N ALA A 293 28.23 11.21 15.16
CA ALA A 293 28.82 9.94 14.76
C ALA A 293 27.81 8.99 14.10
N ARG A 294 26.58 8.93 14.60
CA ARG A 294 25.58 7.94 14.13
C ARG A 294 24.70 8.42 12.98
N SER A 295 24.43 9.71 12.88
CA SER A 295 23.55 10.28 11.84
C SER A 295 24.10 11.62 11.32
N PRO A 296 25.22 11.60 10.57
CA PRO A 296 25.90 12.83 10.13
C PRO A 296 25.00 13.75 9.28
N LEU A 297 24.16 13.19 8.41
CA LEU A 297 23.21 13.96 7.58
C LEU A 297 22.08 14.63 8.39
N ILE A 298 21.75 14.07 9.55
CA ILE A 298 20.77 14.70 10.45
C ILE A 298 21.49 15.74 11.31
N ALA A 299 22.70 15.42 11.79
CA ALA A 299 23.55 16.34 12.52
C ALA A 299 23.88 17.61 11.73
N SER A 300 24.03 17.53 10.40
CA SER A 300 24.25 18.71 9.54
C SER A 300 23.04 19.66 9.50
N GLN A 301 21.84 19.18 9.85
CA GLN A 301 20.63 19.99 9.96
C GLN A 301 20.42 20.55 11.38
N TRP A 302 21.37 20.35 12.30
CA TRP A 302 21.32 20.94 13.63
C TRP A 302 21.40 22.45 13.50
N HIS A 303 20.47 23.17 14.13
CA HIS A 303 20.45 24.61 14.00
C HIS A 303 21.76 25.22 14.58
N PRO A 304 22.43 26.14 13.87
CA PRO A 304 23.76 26.63 14.23
C PRO A 304 23.82 27.39 15.58
N THR A 305 22.78 28.16 15.92
CA THR A 305 22.80 29.05 17.09
C THR A 305 21.68 28.84 18.13
N LYS A 306 20.58 28.15 17.81
CA LYS A 306 19.41 28.01 18.71
C LYS A 306 19.49 26.86 19.70
N ASN A 307 20.55 26.06 19.65
CA ASN A 307 20.77 24.94 20.57
C ASN A 307 21.94 25.25 21.50
N THR A 308 21.80 24.92 22.78
CA THR A 308 22.88 25.04 23.78
C THR A 308 23.86 23.87 23.77
N THR A 309 23.56 22.81 23.01
CA THR A 309 24.37 21.59 22.89
C THR A 309 24.76 21.35 21.44
N THR A 310 25.86 20.66 21.25
CA THR A 310 26.35 20.22 19.94
C THR A 310 25.88 18.80 19.62
N PRO A 311 25.80 18.40 18.34
CA PRO A 311 25.45 17.03 17.95
C PRO A 311 26.35 15.93 18.59
N SER A 312 27.61 16.24 18.92
CA SER A 312 28.53 15.33 19.60
C SER A 312 28.25 15.13 21.09
N GLN A 313 27.43 15.98 21.71
CA GLN A 313 27.05 15.91 23.12
C GLN A 313 25.69 15.23 23.34
N VAL A 314 24.98 14.92 22.26
CA VAL A 314 23.58 14.46 22.30
C VAL A 314 23.49 13.06 21.69
N GLY A 315 22.89 12.12 22.42
CA GLY A 315 22.76 10.73 21.94
C GLY A 315 21.81 10.60 20.76
N ASN A 316 22.15 9.79 19.76
CA ASN A 316 21.38 9.65 18.52
C ASN A 316 19.90 9.26 18.71
N GLY A 317 19.57 8.56 19.81
CA GLY A 317 18.22 8.04 20.09
C GLY A 317 17.44 8.82 21.15
N THR A 318 17.91 10.00 21.58
CA THR A 318 17.32 10.75 22.69
C THR A 318 15.95 11.38 22.34
N PRO A 319 15.01 11.48 23.30
CA PRO A 319 13.79 12.27 23.13
C PRO A 319 14.01 13.79 23.28
N GLN A 320 15.25 14.24 23.53
CA GLN A 320 15.57 15.68 23.66
C GLN A 320 15.11 16.47 22.44
N GLN A 321 14.42 17.58 22.70
CA GLN A 321 13.99 18.54 21.68
C GLN A 321 15.18 19.41 21.26
N ALA A 322 15.36 19.58 19.96
CA ALA A 322 16.36 20.45 19.37
C ALA A 322 15.74 21.32 18.28
N TRP A 323 16.37 22.46 18.02
CA TRP A 323 16.13 23.27 16.85
C TRP A 323 16.89 22.71 15.66
N TRP A 324 16.22 22.66 14.51
CA TRP A 324 16.75 22.15 13.26
C TRP A 324 16.59 23.21 12.17
N GLN A 325 17.47 23.16 11.18
CA GLN A 325 17.41 23.98 9.99
C GLN A 325 17.63 23.09 8.76
N CYS A 326 16.77 23.19 7.75
CA CYS A 326 16.95 22.44 6.50
C CYS A 326 17.79 23.26 5.51
N GLU A 327 18.16 22.64 4.38
CA GLU A 327 18.97 23.28 3.34
C GLU A 327 18.32 24.54 2.74
N ILE A 328 16.98 24.61 2.73
CA ILE A 328 16.21 25.78 2.26
C ILE A 328 16.17 26.88 3.34
N GLY A 329 16.68 26.61 4.55
CA GLY A 329 16.74 27.56 5.65
C GLY A 329 15.54 27.53 6.59
N HIS A 330 14.54 26.66 6.39
CA HIS A 330 13.41 26.57 7.32
C HIS A 330 13.86 26.04 8.68
N GLU A 331 13.38 26.69 9.74
CA GLU A 331 13.74 26.36 11.11
C GLU A 331 12.56 25.72 11.85
N TRP A 332 12.78 24.61 12.53
CA TRP A 332 11.72 23.96 13.32
C TRP A 332 12.26 23.23 14.55
N ARG A 333 11.37 22.97 15.50
CA ARG A 333 11.69 22.25 16.74
C ARG A 333 11.17 20.81 16.67
N ALA A 334 12.04 19.84 16.93
CA ALA A 334 11.68 18.42 16.96
C ALA A 334 12.63 17.61 17.85
N ALA A 335 12.15 16.45 18.34
CA ALA A 335 12.96 15.52 19.11
C ALA A 335 13.97 14.79 18.21
N VAL A 336 15.20 14.59 18.70
CA VAL A 336 16.27 13.89 17.95
C VAL A 336 15.82 12.51 17.49
N ASN A 337 15.22 11.71 18.37
CA ASN A 337 14.74 10.37 18.03
C ASN A 337 13.64 10.35 16.94
N SER A 338 12.90 11.43 16.75
CA SER A 338 11.89 11.53 15.69
C SER A 338 12.57 11.75 14.34
N ARG A 339 13.64 12.54 14.33
CA ARG A 339 14.50 12.71 13.16
C ARG A 339 15.24 11.42 12.80
N THR A 340 15.87 10.78 13.78
CA THR A 340 16.81 9.65 13.54
C THR A 340 16.13 8.29 13.41
N LYS A 341 15.06 8.02 14.18
CA LYS A 341 14.35 6.72 14.13
C LYS A 341 13.11 6.74 13.24
N LYS A 342 12.33 7.84 13.26
CA LYS A 342 11.08 7.95 12.48
C LYS A 342 11.29 8.61 11.11
N GLY A 343 12.49 9.13 10.83
CA GLY A 343 12.80 9.79 9.57
C GLY A 343 12.00 11.07 9.31
N THR A 344 11.50 11.75 10.35
CA THR A 344 10.73 12.99 10.14
C THR A 344 11.66 14.11 9.69
N GLY A 345 11.41 14.72 8.53
CA GLY A 345 12.16 15.87 8.02
C GLY A 345 11.54 17.22 8.38
N CYS A 346 11.87 18.25 7.61
CA CYS A 346 11.27 19.59 7.73
C CYS A 346 9.75 19.52 7.51
N PRO A 347 8.92 19.98 8.46
CA PRO A 347 7.48 19.89 8.34
C PRO A 347 6.93 20.81 7.24
N PHE A 348 7.60 21.92 6.95
CA PHE A 348 7.21 22.86 5.89
C PHE A 348 7.46 22.31 4.49
N CYS A 349 8.69 21.85 4.18
CA CYS A 349 9.01 21.19 2.92
C CYS A 349 8.12 19.97 2.64
N ALA A 350 7.75 19.22 3.68
CA ALA A 350 6.86 18.05 3.56
C ALA A 350 5.36 18.43 3.52
N GLY A 351 5.00 19.71 3.57
CA GLY A 351 3.61 20.18 3.55
C GLY A 351 2.78 19.80 4.79
N LYS A 352 3.43 19.38 5.89
CA LYS A 352 2.79 18.96 7.15
C LYS A 352 2.52 20.12 8.12
N ALA A 353 3.21 21.24 7.94
CA ALA A 353 2.95 22.50 8.62
C ALA A 353 2.96 23.63 7.60
N VAL A 354 2.21 24.70 7.87
CA VAL A 354 2.09 25.87 7.00
C VAL A 354 3.17 26.88 7.35
N LEU A 355 3.84 27.40 6.32
CA LEU A 355 4.75 28.53 6.38
C LEU A 355 4.25 29.57 5.36
N PRO A 356 3.66 30.68 5.83
CA PRO A 356 3.22 31.77 4.97
C PRO A 356 4.36 32.29 4.08
N GLY A 357 4.07 32.51 2.80
CA GLY A 357 5.02 32.93 1.78
C GLY A 357 5.83 31.78 1.15
N TYR A 358 5.60 30.53 1.55
CA TYR A 358 6.31 29.36 0.99
C TYR A 358 5.37 28.26 0.51
N ASN A 359 4.66 27.60 1.43
CA ASN A 359 3.84 26.42 1.11
C ASN A 359 2.35 26.61 1.43
N ASP A 360 1.94 27.82 1.78
CA ASP A 360 0.54 28.16 1.99
C ASP A 360 -0.22 28.20 0.66
N LEU A 361 -1.55 28.12 0.73
CA LEU A 361 -2.43 28.03 -0.43
C LEU A 361 -2.38 29.32 -1.25
N GLN A 362 -2.25 30.50 -0.63
CA GLN A 362 -2.18 31.76 -1.36
C GLN A 362 -0.94 31.82 -2.24
N THR A 363 0.21 31.46 -1.68
CA THR A 363 1.48 31.45 -2.39
C THR A 363 1.53 30.38 -3.48
N THR A 364 1.11 29.16 -3.16
CA THR A 364 1.25 28.01 -4.08
C THR A 364 0.13 27.90 -5.12
N ARG A 365 -1.08 28.41 -4.82
CA ARG A 365 -2.29 28.32 -5.64
C ARG A 365 -3.11 29.62 -5.59
N PRO A 366 -2.58 30.73 -6.13
CA PRO A 366 -3.28 32.02 -6.17
C PRO A 366 -4.60 31.95 -6.95
N ASP A 367 -4.70 31.03 -7.92
CA ASP A 367 -5.94 30.72 -8.65
C ASP A 367 -7.08 30.30 -7.71
N LEU A 368 -6.77 29.43 -6.74
CA LEU A 368 -7.72 28.94 -5.75
C LEU A 368 -7.95 29.94 -4.63
N ALA A 369 -6.91 30.66 -4.21
CA ALA A 369 -7.07 31.71 -3.20
C ALA A 369 -8.08 32.78 -3.64
N ARG A 370 -8.18 33.07 -4.95
CA ARG A 370 -9.19 33.97 -5.51
C ARG A 370 -10.62 33.40 -5.46
N GLU A 371 -10.77 32.08 -5.44
CA GLU A 371 -12.06 31.42 -5.22
C GLU A 371 -12.40 31.22 -3.74
N TRP A 372 -11.53 31.66 -2.81
CA TRP A 372 -11.79 31.56 -1.39
C TRP A 372 -12.94 32.46 -0.98
N HIS A 373 -13.94 31.91 -0.29
CA HIS A 373 -15.05 32.73 0.16
C HIS A 373 -14.61 33.67 1.30
N SER A 374 -14.74 34.98 1.10
CA SER A 374 -14.18 36.02 2.00
C SER A 374 -14.87 36.13 3.35
N THR A 375 -16.20 35.95 3.42
CA THR A 375 -16.97 36.14 4.67
C THR A 375 -17.42 34.85 5.35
N ARG A 376 -17.43 33.70 4.65
CA ARG A 376 -17.93 32.43 5.19
C ARG A 376 -16.84 31.52 5.77
N ASN A 377 -15.58 31.91 5.63
CA ASN A 377 -14.45 31.21 6.22
C ASN A 377 -13.85 32.08 7.32
N PRO A 378 -13.64 31.55 8.54
CA PRO A 378 -13.02 32.30 9.64
C PRO A 378 -11.50 32.44 9.49
N LEU A 379 -10.89 31.68 8.59
CA LEU A 379 -9.45 31.64 8.33
C LEU A 379 -9.17 31.95 6.87
N THR A 380 -7.92 32.30 6.59
CA THR A 380 -7.46 32.78 5.30
C THR A 380 -6.71 31.70 4.52
N PRO A 381 -6.52 31.85 3.20
CA PRO A 381 -5.69 30.92 2.42
C PRO A 381 -4.25 30.77 2.93
N THR A 382 -3.70 31.76 3.64
CA THR A 382 -2.34 31.67 4.20
C THR A 382 -2.22 30.72 5.38
N ASP A 383 -3.35 30.29 5.96
CA ASP A 383 -3.39 29.39 7.13
C ASP A 383 -3.37 27.90 6.74
N PHE A 384 -3.36 27.57 5.45
CA PHE A 384 -3.48 26.20 4.95
C PHE A 384 -2.50 25.90 3.82
N THR A 385 -2.03 24.66 3.73
CA THR A 385 -1.37 24.16 2.52
C THR A 385 -2.41 23.69 1.49
N SER A 386 -2.02 23.61 0.22
CA SER A 386 -2.84 23.06 -0.87
C SER A 386 -3.25 21.59 -0.64
N GLY A 387 -2.51 20.85 0.19
CA GLY A 387 -2.82 19.47 0.60
C GLY A 387 -3.78 19.33 1.78
N SER A 388 -4.36 20.42 2.29
CA SER A 388 -5.21 20.38 3.48
C SER A 388 -6.55 19.67 3.24
N ASN A 389 -6.93 18.77 4.17
CA ASN A 389 -8.24 18.12 4.18
C ASN A 389 -9.35 18.99 4.81
N LYS A 390 -9.06 20.25 5.16
CA LYS A 390 -10.07 21.15 5.74
C LYS A 390 -11.10 21.53 4.68
N LYS A 391 -12.38 21.36 5.04
CA LYS A 391 -13.53 21.77 4.23
C LYS A 391 -13.80 23.24 4.45
N VAL A 392 -13.81 24.02 3.37
CA VAL A 392 -14.00 25.47 3.39
C VAL A 392 -15.02 25.87 2.33
N TRP A 393 -15.55 27.08 2.45
CA TRP A 393 -16.43 27.68 1.46
C TRP A 393 -15.62 28.27 0.30
N TRP A 394 -16.08 28.01 -0.91
CA TRP A 394 -15.55 28.51 -2.16
C TRP A 394 -16.63 29.31 -2.87
N ALA A 395 -16.21 30.33 -3.63
CA ALA A 395 -17.07 31.11 -4.51
C ALA A 395 -16.38 31.22 -5.88
N CYS A 396 -17.06 30.81 -6.95
CA CYS A 396 -16.51 30.95 -8.30
C CYS A 396 -16.84 32.32 -8.89
N SER A 397 -16.25 32.64 -10.03
CA SER A 397 -16.49 33.89 -10.76
C SER A 397 -17.95 34.10 -11.17
N SER A 398 -18.75 33.03 -11.29
CA SER A 398 -20.20 33.11 -11.57
C SER A 398 -21.05 33.36 -10.31
N GLY A 399 -20.42 33.55 -9.13
CA GLY A 399 -21.12 33.80 -7.87
C GLY A 399 -21.66 32.55 -7.17
N HIS A 400 -21.43 31.35 -7.71
CA HIS A 400 -21.85 30.12 -7.06
C HIS A 400 -20.99 29.81 -5.84
N GLU A 401 -21.64 29.52 -4.72
CA GLU A 401 -20.99 29.14 -3.48
C GLU A 401 -21.10 27.64 -3.22
N TRP A 402 -20.02 27.00 -2.78
CA TRP A 402 -20.05 25.59 -2.37
C TRP A 402 -18.99 25.28 -1.33
N GLN A 403 -19.14 24.14 -0.66
CA GLN A 403 -18.11 23.63 0.24
C GLN A 403 -17.32 22.50 -0.41
N SER A 404 -15.99 22.55 -0.27
CA SER A 404 -15.09 21.46 -0.65
C SER A 404 -13.83 21.49 0.20
N THR A 405 -13.15 20.35 0.33
CA THR A 405 -11.83 20.30 0.95
C THR A 405 -10.78 20.95 0.06
N ILE A 406 -9.80 21.63 0.65
CA ILE A 406 -8.72 22.31 -0.08
C ILE A 406 -7.94 21.35 -1.00
N ILE A 407 -7.65 20.14 -0.54
CA ILE A 407 -6.96 19.12 -1.34
C ILE A 407 -7.74 18.73 -2.61
N ASN A 408 -9.06 18.54 -2.52
CA ASN A 408 -9.91 18.23 -3.68
C ASN A 408 -9.98 19.41 -4.66
N ARG A 409 -9.92 20.66 -4.17
CA ARG A 409 -9.82 21.82 -5.07
C ARG A 409 -8.46 21.89 -5.76
N SER A 410 -7.39 21.59 -5.01
CA SER A 410 -6.01 21.68 -5.49
C SER A 410 -5.67 20.61 -6.54
N SER A 411 -6.23 19.41 -6.46
CA SER A 411 -5.93 18.30 -7.38
C SER A 411 -6.56 18.42 -8.79
N GLY A 412 -7.24 19.52 -9.12
CA GLY A 412 -7.66 19.84 -10.50
C GLY A 412 -8.96 19.20 -11.01
N GLY A 413 -9.60 18.30 -10.24
CA GLY A 413 -10.82 17.57 -10.67
C GLY A 413 -12.16 18.05 -10.09
N TYR A 414 -12.14 19.00 -9.15
CA TYR A 414 -13.34 19.39 -8.40
C TYR A 414 -13.56 20.91 -8.40
N GLY A 415 -13.85 21.49 -9.57
CA GLY A 415 -14.31 22.89 -9.67
C GLY A 415 -15.72 23.11 -9.10
N CYS A 416 -16.29 24.29 -9.35
CA CYS A 416 -17.66 24.62 -8.93
C CYS A 416 -18.65 23.54 -9.40
N PRO A 417 -19.36 22.86 -8.48
CA PRO A 417 -20.23 21.74 -8.84
C PRO A 417 -21.44 22.18 -9.67
N ILE A 418 -21.88 23.43 -9.53
CA ILE A 418 -22.97 24.03 -10.31
C ILE A 418 -22.51 24.27 -11.76
N CYS A 419 -21.37 24.95 -11.96
CA CYS A 419 -20.83 25.18 -13.31
C CYS A 419 -20.54 23.87 -14.07
N THR A 420 -20.18 22.80 -13.34
CA THR A 420 -19.92 21.47 -13.93
C THR A 420 -21.15 20.55 -14.02
N ASN A 421 -22.37 21.07 -13.80
CA ASN A 421 -23.63 20.31 -13.84
C ASN A 421 -23.73 19.11 -12.88
N ARG A 422 -22.90 19.07 -11.84
CA ARG A 422 -22.93 18.04 -10.78
C ARG A 422 -23.93 18.36 -9.68
N THR A 423 -24.26 19.64 -9.50
CA THR A 423 -25.31 20.12 -8.61
C THR A 423 -26.26 21.01 -9.39
N VAL A 424 -27.56 20.81 -9.20
CA VAL A 424 -28.60 21.62 -9.84
C VAL A 424 -28.77 22.94 -9.09
N LEU A 425 -28.89 24.02 -9.86
CA LEU A 425 -29.32 25.35 -9.43
C LEU A 425 -30.48 25.76 -10.33
N THR A 426 -31.68 25.83 -9.76
CA THR A 426 -32.89 26.24 -10.46
C THR A 426 -32.72 27.63 -11.08
N GLY A 427 -33.12 27.79 -12.33
CA GLY A 427 -32.98 29.02 -13.10
C GLY A 427 -31.60 29.21 -13.73
N TYR A 428 -30.68 28.26 -13.57
CA TYR A 428 -29.32 28.36 -14.12
C TYR A 428 -28.94 27.13 -14.97
N ASN A 429 -28.86 25.94 -14.37
CA ASN A 429 -28.39 24.73 -15.05
C ASN A 429 -29.36 23.55 -14.99
N ASP A 430 -30.58 23.78 -14.50
CA ASP A 430 -31.63 22.79 -14.52
C ASP A 430 -32.16 22.55 -15.95
N LEU A 431 -32.78 21.39 -16.16
CA LEU A 431 -33.25 20.98 -17.48
C LEU A 431 -34.32 21.93 -18.04
N ALA A 432 -35.23 22.44 -17.21
CA ALA A 432 -36.28 23.34 -17.68
C ALA A 432 -35.70 24.66 -18.20
N THR A 433 -34.67 25.18 -17.54
CA THR A 433 -33.97 26.40 -17.97
C THR A 433 -33.13 26.16 -19.23
N VAL A 434 -32.32 25.09 -19.27
CA VAL A 434 -31.34 24.88 -20.34
C VAL A 434 -31.95 24.25 -21.60
N MET A 435 -32.94 23.36 -21.47
CA MET A 435 -33.62 22.72 -22.59
C MET A 435 -35.14 22.67 -22.41
N PRO A 436 -35.86 23.81 -22.58
CA PRO A 436 -37.31 23.87 -22.41
C PRO A 436 -38.07 22.88 -23.30
N GLN A 437 -37.60 22.66 -24.53
CA GLN A 437 -38.22 21.72 -25.50
C GLN A 437 -38.09 20.25 -25.08
N LEU A 438 -37.05 19.90 -24.33
CA LEU A 438 -36.92 18.56 -23.77
C LEU A 438 -37.74 18.45 -22.49
N SER A 439 -37.76 19.50 -21.67
CA SER A 439 -38.60 19.58 -20.47
C SER A 439 -40.09 19.44 -20.77
N SER A 440 -40.58 19.89 -21.94
CA SER A 440 -41.99 19.72 -22.34
C SER A 440 -42.37 18.26 -22.62
N GLN A 441 -41.39 17.40 -22.91
CA GLN A 441 -41.59 15.96 -23.10
C GLN A 441 -41.47 15.17 -21.78
N TRP A 442 -41.32 15.86 -20.65
CA TRP A 442 -41.32 15.22 -19.34
C TRP A 442 -42.69 14.64 -19.06
N HIS A 443 -42.78 13.36 -18.71
CA HIS A 443 -44.06 12.73 -18.49
C HIS A 443 -44.82 13.42 -17.32
N PRO A 444 -46.10 13.80 -17.49
CA PRO A 444 -46.83 14.65 -16.54
C PRO A 444 -47.03 14.06 -15.14
N THR A 445 -47.23 12.74 -15.04
CA THR A 445 -47.60 12.08 -13.76
C THR A 445 -46.69 10.94 -13.31
N ARG A 446 -45.78 10.45 -14.16
CA ARG A 446 -44.98 9.23 -13.88
C ARG A 446 -43.62 9.49 -13.25
N ASN A 447 -43.29 10.76 -12.98
CA ASN A 447 -42.03 11.16 -12.36
C ASN A 447 -42.28 11.85 -11.02
N THR A 448 -41.49 11.49 -10.01
CA THR A 448 -41.46 12.22 -8.74
C THR A 448 -40.56 13.45 -8.81
N ALA A 449 -39.50 13.41 -9.62
CA ALA A 449 -38.60 14.54 -9.84
C ALA A 449 -39.18 15.52 -10.85
N LYS A 450 -38.92 16.81 -10.62
CA LYS A 450 -39.26 17.89 -11.56
C LYS A 450 -38.09 18.16 -12.53
N PRO A 451 -38.37 18.67 -13.74
CA PRO A 451 -37.31 19.14 -14.65
C PRO A 451 -36.35 20.17 -14.02
N THR A 452 -36.84 20.99 -13.09
CA THR A 452 -36.05 21.98 -12.35
C THR A 452 -35.08 21.38 -11.32
N GLU A 453 -35.14 20.07 -11.06
CA GLU A 453 -34.36 19.36 -10.03
C GLU A 453 -33.26 18.47 -10.62
N VAL A 454 -33.05 18.53 -11.94
CA VAL A 454 -32.06 17.74 -12.64
C VAL A 454 -31.29 18.62 -13.62
N THR A 455 -30.00 18.34 -13.79
CA THR A 455 -29.18 18.95 -14.86
C THR A 455 -29.29 18.14 -16.14
N ILE A 456 -28.88 18.72 -17.27
CA ILE A 456 -28.89 18.04 -18.57
C ILE A 456 -27.99 16.79 -18.59
N GLY A 457 -26.92 16.77 -17.79
CA GLY A 457 -26.01 15.61 -17.65
C GLY A 457 -26.47 14.56 -16.64
N SER A 458 -27.72 14.62 -16.19
CA SER A 458 -28.24 13.70 -15.17
C SER A 458 -28.42 12.29 -15.72
N LYS A 459 -27.84 11.32 -15.02
CA LYS A 459 -28.02 9.88 -15.27
C LYS A 459 -29.35 9.32 -14.75
N LYS A 460 -30.17 10.15 -14.09
CA LYS A 460 -31.48 9.72 -13.58
C LYS A 460 -32.37 9.32 -14.75
N LYS A 461 -32.94 8.11 -14.67
CA LYS A 461 -33.93 7.62 -15.63
C LYS A 461 -35.28 8.26 -15.35
N ILE A 462 -35.82 8.93 -16.35
CA ILE A 462 -37.05 9.70 -16.31
C ILE A 462 -38.03 9.09 -17.31
N TRP A 463 -39.32 9.12 -16.98
CA TRP A 463 -40.40 8.83 -17.92
C TRP A 463 -40.61 10.04 -18.84
N TRP A 464 -40.57 9.79 -20.14
CA TRP A 464 -40.79 10.76 -21.20
C TRP A 464 -42.06 10.42 -21.95
N GLN A 465 -42.69 11.45 -22.51
CA GLN A 465 -43.81 11.34 -23.42
C GLN A 465 -43.54 12.23 -24.64
N CYS A 466 -43.60 11.68 -25.85
CA CYS A 466 -43.45 12.46 -27.07
C CYS A 466 -44.81 13.01 -27.52
N ASN A 467 -44.80 13.85 -28.57
CA ASN A 467 -46.01 14.45 -29.13
C ASN A 467 -47.01 13.41 -29.68
N GLU A 468 -46.54 12.25 -30.13
CA GLU A 468 -47.37 11.11 -30.55
C GLU A 468 -47.95 10.32 -29.35
N GLY A 469 -47.72 10.78 -28.12
CA GLY A 469 -48.22 10.15 -26.91
C GLY A 469 -47.41 8.94 -26.42
N HIS A 470 -46.38 8.50 -27.14
CA HIS A 470 -45.58 7.35 -26.73
C HIS A 470 -44.82 7.62 -25.44
N GLU A 471 -44.86 6.65 -24.53
CA GLU A 471 -44.20 6.73 -23.23
C GLU A 471 -42.98 5.81 -23.16
N TRP A 472 -41.86 6.32 -22.66
CA TRP A 472 -40.67 5.50 -22.42
C TRP A 472 -39.80 6.05 -21.30
N GLN A 473 -38.95 5.20 -20.74
CA GLN A 473 -37.99 5.60 -19.73
C GLN A 473 -36.58 5.74 -20.33
N ALA A 474 -35.93 6.88 -20.10
CA ALA A 474 -34.54 7.12 -20.53
C ALA A 474 -33.81 8.08 -19.58
N PRO A 475 -32.48 8.01 -19.46
CA PRO A 475 -31.68 9.01 -18.76
C PRO A 475 -31.80 10.41 -19.39
N VAL A 476 -31.77 11.47 -18.57
CA VAL A 476 -31.76 12.86 -19.07
C VAL A 476 -30.55 13.11 -19.96
N GLU A 477 -29.36 12.62 -19.59
CA GLU A 477 -28.13 12.78 -20.39
C GLU A 477 -28.29 12.24 -21.81
N SER A 478 -28.93 11.07 -21.97
CA SER A 478 -29.14 10.46 -23.29
C SER A 478 -30.10 11.29 -24.13
N ARG A 479 -31.20 11.78 -23.52
CA ARG A 479 -32.15 12.67 -24.20
C ARG A 479 -31.49 13.98 -24.61
N SER A 480 -30.71 14.58 -23.72
CA SER A 480 -29.99 15.84 -23.98
C SER A 480 -28.97 15.71 -25.11
N SER A 481 -28.49 14.49 -25.38
CA SER A 481 -27.58 14.16 -26.49
C SER A 481 -28.31 13.83 -27.80
N GLY A 482 -29.62 14.10 -27.90
CA GLY A 482 -30.41 13.90 -29.11
C GLY A 482 -31.04 12.51 -29.28
N GLN A 483 -31.05 11.67 -28.23
CA GLN A 483 -31.72 10.37 -28.30
C GLN A 483 -33.23 10.54 -28.06
N ASP A 484 -34.01 10.66 -29.13
CA ASP A 484 -35.46 10.88 -29.05
C ASP A 484 -36.30 9.59 -28.89
N CYS A 485 -37.61 9.73 -28.97
CA CYS A 485 -38.58 8.65 -28.81
C CYS A 485 -38.15 7.39 -29.59
N PRO A 486 -37.94 6.24 -28.92
CA PRO A 486 -37.44 5.04 -29.57
C PRO A 486 -38.45 4.44 -30.55
N TYR A 487 -39.75 4.74 -30.39
CA TYR A 487 -40.80 4.28 -31.30
C TYR A 487 -40.85 5.16 -32.56
N CYS A 488 -40.90 6.49 -32.42
CA CYS A 488 -40.88 7.40 -33.57
C CYS A 488 -39.59 7.26 -34.41
N SER A 489 -38.47 6.91 -33.78
CA SER A 489 -37.18 6.68 -34.46
C SER A 489 -36.98 5.23 -34.96
N ASN A 490 -38.01 4.37 -34.90
CA ASN A 490 -37.96 2.97 -35.34
C ASN A 490 -36.90 2.11 -34.65
N ARG A 491 -36.41 2.51 -33.47
CA ARG A 491 -35.44 1.74 -32.67
C ARG A 491 -36.11 0.73 -31.75
N ARG A 492 -37.41 0.89 -31.51
CA ARG A 492 -38.28 -0.06 -30.81
C ARG A 492 -39.57 -0.22 -31.58
N VAL A 493 -40.05 -1.45 -31.62
CA VAL A 493 -41.33 -1.81 -32.25
C VAL A 493 -42.47 -1.43 -31.32
N LEU A 494 -43.49 -0.79 -31.87
CA LEU A 494 -44.80 -0.57 -31.31
C LEU A 494 -45.82 -1.06 -32.33
N GLN A 495 -46.48 -2.18 -31.99
CA GLN A 495 -47.50 -2.79 -32.82
C GLN A 495 -48.65 -1.82 -33.07
N GLY A 496 -49.10 -1.73 -34.32
CA GLY A 496 -50.14 -0.79 -34.76
C GLY A 496 -49.62 0.62 -35.08
N PHE A 497 -48.30 0.86 -34.95
CA PHE A 497 -47.70 2.16 -35.26
C PHE A 497 -46.55 2.05 -36.26
N ASN A 498 -45.45 1.38 -35.88
CA ASN A 498 -44.22 1.35 -36.68
C ASN A 498 -43.74 -0.06 -37.05
N ASP A 499 -44.52 -1.08 -36.73
CA ASP A 499 -44.24 -2.43 -37.17
C ASP A 499 -44.41 -2.60 -38.69
N LEU A 500 -43.78 -3.63 -39.25
CA LEU A 500 -43.76 -3.88 -40.69
C LEU A 500 -45.15 -4.20 -41.23
N ALA A 501 -45.99 -4.92 -40.48
CA ALA A 501 -47.35 -5.25 -40.92
C ALA A 501 -48.23 -4.02 -41.06
N THR A 502 -48.14 -3.10 -40.10
CA THR A 502 -48.90 -1.84 -40.12
C THR A 502 -48.40 -0.90 -41.22
N THR A 503 -47.09 -0.72 -41.35
CA THR A 503 -46.52 0.30 -42.25
C THR A 503 -46.35 -0.18 -43.69
N HIS A 504 -46.12 -1.48 -43.91
CA HIS A 504 -45.87 -2.08 -45.22
C HIS A 504 -46.71 -3.36 -45.43
N PRO A 505 -48.05 -3.27 -45.38
CA PRO A 505 -48.93 -4.44 -45.49
C PRO A 505 -48.76 -5.21 -46.80
N HIS A 506 -48.32 -4.54 -47.88
CA HIS A 506 -48.06 -5.16 -49.18
C HIS A 506 -46.85 -6.12 -49.19
N LEU A 507 -45.95 -6.05 -48.21
CA LEU A 507 -44.80 -6.94 -48.08
C LEU A 507 -45.09 -8.21 -47.29
N ILE A 508 -46.22 -8.25 -46.58
CA ILE A 508 -46.61 -9.38 -45.72
C ILE A 508 -46.86 -10.66 -46.50
N PRO A 509 -47.49 -10.64 -47.70
CA PRO A 509 -47.57 -11.83 -48.55
C PRO A 509 -46.21 -12.39 -48.99
N GLU A 510 -45.14 -11.58 -48.95
CA GLU A 510 -43.79 -12.01 -49.28
C GLU A 510 -42.98 -12.47 -48.04
N TRP A 511 -43.52 -12.35 -46.84
CA TRP A 511 -42.87 -12.81 -45.62
C TRP A 511 -42.92 -14.33 -45.52
N HIS A 512 -41.78 -15.00 -45.46
CA HIS A 512 -41.76 -16.46 -45.42
C HIS A 512 -42.28 -16.99 -44.06
N PRO A 513 -43.14 -18.03 -44.05
CA PRO A 513 -43.72 -18.59 -42.81
C PRO A 513 -42.67 -19.18 -41.86
N ASP A 514 -41.56 -19.69 -42.37
CA ASP A 514 -40.46 -20.25 -41.57
C ASP A 514 -39.63 -19.20 -40.79
N ASN A 515 -39.94 -17.91 -40.90
CA ASN A 515 -39.29 -16.90 -40.09
C ASN A 515 -39.68 -17.05 -38.61
N THR A 516 -38.71 -16.93 -37.72
CA THR A 516 -38.93 -17.02 -36.26
C THR A 516 -39.60 -15.78 -35.67
N ARG A 517 -39.58 -14.65 -36.40
CA ARG A 517 -40.23 -13.40 -36.03
C ARG A 517 -41.45 -13.15 -36.91
N SER A 518 -42.51 -12.63 -36.30
CA SER A 518 -43.67 -12.13 -37.04
C SER A 518 -43.38 -10.73 -37.60
N PRO A 519 -44.04 -10.32 -38.70
CA PRO A 519 -43.92 -8.96 -39.22
C PRO A 519 -44.32 -7.86 -38.23
N GLU A 520 -45.23 -8.14 -37.30
CA GLU A 520 -45.65 -7.20 -36.24
C GLU A 520 -44.57 -7.01 -35.16
N SER A 521 -43.55 -7.87 -35.14
CA SER A 521 -42.46 -7.87 -34.15
C SER A 521 -41.18 -7.19 -34.65
N VAL A 522 -41.20 -6.60 -35.84
CA VAL A 522 -40.06 -5.89 -36.46
C VAL A 522 -40.54 -4.56 -37.06
N THR A 523 -39.68 -3.53 -37.04
CA THR A 523 -39.96 -2.26 -37.74
C THR A 523 -39.54 -2.36 -39.20
N PHE A 524 -40.12 -1.54 -40.08
CA PHE A 524 -39.69 -1.46 -41.48
C PHE A 524 -38.21 -1.05 -41.65
N GLY A 525 -37.64 -0.32 -40.70
CA GLY A 525 -36.22 0.08 -40.68
C GLY A 525 -35.28 -0.95 -40.05
N SER A 526 -35.75 -2.17 -39.76
CA SER A 526 -34.94 -3.17 -39.05
C SER A 526 -33.80 -3.70 -39.91
N ASP A 527 -32.62 -3.83 -39.31
CA ASP A 527 -31.43 -4.49 -39.86
C ASP A 527 -31.50 -6.03 -39.80
N HIS A 528 -32.63 -6.57 -39.34
CA HIS A 528 -32.81 -8.01 -39.23
C HIS A 528 -32.90 -8.67 -40.61
N GLU A 529 -32.01 -9.62 -40.88
CA GLU A 529 -32.11 -10.49 -42.06
C GLU A 529 -33.22 -11.53 -41.86
N THR A 530 -34.16 -11.57 -42.81
CA THR A 530 -35.28 -12.52 -42.80
C THR A 530 -35.42 -13.22 -44.15
N LEU A 531 -36.15 -14.33 -44.15
CA LEU A 531 -36.45 -15.11 -45.35
C LEU A 531 -37.71 -14.55 -46.03
N TRP A 532 -37.65 -14.40 -47.35
CA TRP A 532 -38.71 -13.87 -48.18
C TRP A 532 -39.10 -14.86 -49.26
N ILE A 533 -40.36 -14.78 -49.70
CA ILE A 533 -40.92 -15.61 -50.77
C ILE A 533 -41.57 -14.74 -51.85
N CYS A 534 -41.30 -15.08 -53.10
CA CYS A 534 -41.82 -14.34 -54.23
C CYS A 534 -43.22 -14.85 -54.50
N THR A 535 -44.24 -14.01 -54.36
CA THR A 535 -45.63 -14.44 -54.57
C THR A 535 -45.89 -14.95 -55.99
N ALA A 536 -45.24 -14.36 -57.01
CA ALA A 536 -45.41 -14.73 -58.41
C ALA A 536 -44.76 -16.06 -58.83
N HIS A 537 -43.57 -16.36 -58.30
CA HIS A 537 -42.75 -17.49 -58.77
C HIS A 537 -42.23 -18.41 -57.65
N GLN A 538 -42.60 -18.15 -56.40
CA GLN A 538 -42.24 -18.92 -55.20
C GLN A 538 -40.74 -19.02 -54.92
N HIS A 539 -39.93 -18.20 -55.57
CA HIS A 539 -38.51 -18.04 -55.28
C HIS A 539 -38.29 -17.58 -53.83
N GLN A 540 -37.35 -18.21 -53.13
CA GLN A 540 -37.01 -17.86 -51.75
C GLN A 540 -35.64 -17.18 -51.68
N TRP A 541 -35.52 -16.15 -50.86
CA TRP A 541 -34.25 -15.46 -50.64
C TRP A 541 -34.18 -14.80 -49.27
N LYS A 542 -32.95 -14.62 -48.78
CA LYS A 542 -32.69 -13.84 -47.57
C LYS A 542 -32.44 -12.39 -47.91
N ALA A 543 -33.00 -11.49 -47.11
CA ALA A 543 -32.75 -10.07 -47.22
C ALA A 543 -33.09 -9.37 -45.89
N VAL A 544 -32.39 -8.26 -45.64
CA VAL A 544 -32.65 -7.37 -44.51
C VAL A 544 -33.99 -6.65 -44.70
N VAL A 545 -34.81 -6.57 -43.64
CA VAL A 545 -36.13 -5.91 -43.67
C VAL A 545 -36.03 -4.48 -44.21
N GLN A 546 -35.09 -3.66 -43.73
CA GLN A 546 -34.87 -2.30 -44.22
C GLN A 546 -34.66 -2.24 -45.74
N TRP A 547 -33.88 -3.16 -46.31
CA TRP A 547 -33.62 -3.17 -47.75
C TRP A 547 -34.85 -3.61 -48.53
N ARG A 548 -35.65 -4.55 -47.99
CA ARG A 548 -36.91 -4.97 -48.61
C ARG A 548 -37.94 -3.86 -48.57
N SER A 549 -38.11 -3.18 -47.43
CA SER A 549 -38.97 -2.01 -47.28
C SER A 549 -38.55 -0.84 -48.17
N SER A 550 -37.25 -0.72 -48.48
CA SER A 550 -36.72 0.32 -49.39
C SER A 550 -36.84 -0.02 -50.88
N GLY A 551 -37.49 -1.14 -51.24
CA GLY A 551 -37.81 -1.48 -52.63
C GLY A 551 -36.95 -2.56 -53.28
N SER A 552 -36.07 -3.25 -52.55
CA SER A 552 -35.41 -4.43 -53.13
C SER A 552 -36.44 -5.54 -53.38
N SER A 553 -36.36 -6.15 -54.56
CA SER A 553 -37.28 -7.20 -55.02
C SER A 553 -36.61 -8.56 -55.06
N CYS A 554 -37.35 -9.60 -55.46
CA CYS A 554 -36.79 -10.94 -55.65
C CYS A 554 -35.56 -10.89 -56.57
N PRO A 555 -34.38 -11.34 -56.11
CA PRO A 555 -33.13 -11.24 -56.87
C PRO A 555 -33.13 -12.12 -58.12
N ILE A 556 -33.95 -13.18 -58.15
CA ILE A 556 -34.11 -14.03 -59.32
C ILE A 556 -34.98 -13.32 -60.37
N CYS A 557 -36.14 -12.80 -59.99
CA CYS A 557 -37.04 -12.11 -60.93
C CYS A 557 -36.42 -10.86 -61.54
N SER A 558 -35.62 -10.12 -60.75
CA SER A 558 -34.90 -8.92 -61.20
C SER A 558 -33.61 -9.22 -61.98
N GLY A 559 -33.18 -10.48 -62.06
CA GLY A 559 -32.00 -10.89 -62.82
C GLY A 559 -30.65 -10.66 -62.12
N TYR A 560 -30.65 -10.24 -60.85
CA TYR A 560 -29.45 -10.12 -60.01
C TYR A 560 -28.86 -11.49 -59.61
N LYS A 561 -29.71 -12.50 -59.43
CA LYS A 561 -29.31 -13.90 -59.20
C LYS A 561 -29.83 -14.76 -60.35
N VAL A 562 -28.94 -15.55 -60.96
CA VAL A 562 -29.31 -16.43 -62.06
C VAL A 562 -29.88 -17.74 -61.51
N LEU A 563 -31.00 -18.17 -62.09
CA LEU A 563 -31.64 -19.45 -61.91
C LEU A 563 -31.73 -20.11 -63.29
N ALA A 564 -30.98 -21.19 -63.48
CA ALA A 564 -30.96 -21.95 -64.72
C ALA A 564 -32.38 -22.47 -65.05
N GLY A 565 -32.78 -22.34 -66.31
CA GLY A 565 -34.12 -22.67 -66.80
C GLY A 565 -35.17 -21.59 -66.59
N PHE A 566 -34.83 -20.44 -65.98
CA PHE A 566 -35.76 -19.34 -65.73
C PHE A 566 -35.28 -18.01 -66.33
N ASN A 567 -34.15 -17.47 -65.85
CA ASN A 567 -33.65 -16.15 -66.23
C ASN A 567 -32.22 -16.15 -66.79
N ASP A 568 -31.64 -17.32 -67.04
CA ASP A 568 -30.33 -17.42 -67.66
C ASP A 568 -30.37 -17.06 -69.15
N LEU A 569 -29.18 -16.83 -69.72
CA LEU A 569 -29.00 -16.34 -71.08
C LEU A 569 -29.46 -17.36 -72.11
N THR A 570 -29.32 -18.66 -71.83
CA THR A 570 -29.76 -19.71 -72.76
C THR A 570 -31.28 -19.79 -72.83
N THR A 571 -31.96 -19.66 -71.68
CA THR A 571 -33.41 -19.66 -71.62
C THR A 571 -34.01 -18.38 -72.20
N THR A 572 -33.46 -17.21 -71.85
CA THR A 572 -34.06 -15.92 -72.23
C THR A 572 -33.63 -15.41 -73.62
N ARG A 573 -32.43 -15.79 -74.08
CA ARG A 573 -31.82 -15.31 -75.34
C ARG A 573 -31.09 -16.44 -76.09
N PRO A 574 -31.80 -17.50 -76.53
CA PRO A 574 -31.18 -18.68 -77.13
C PRO A 574 -30.34 -18.38 -78.39
N VAL A 575 -30.79 -17.44 -79.24
CA VAL A 575 -30.05 -17.03 -80.45
C VAL A 575 -28.72 -16.36 -80.09
N LEU A 576 -28.72 -15.48 -79.09
CA LEU A 576 -27.50 -14.83 -78.65
C LEU A 576 -26.57 -15.81 -77.92
N ALA A 577 -27.12 -16.72 -77.12
CA ALA A 577 -26.35 -17.77 -76.46
C ALA A 577 -25.65 -18.70 -77.47
N ALA A 578 -26.20 -18.89 -78.67
CA ALA A 578 -25.55 -19.64 -79.74
C ALA A 578 -24.27 -18.96 -80.28
N GLU A 579 -24.15 -17.63 -80.13
CA GLU A 579 -22.94 -16.88 -80.46
C GLU A 579 -21.87 -16.91 -79.35
N TRP A 580 -22.13 -17.63 -78.25
CA TRP A 580 -21.16 -17.79 -77.16
C TRP A 580 -19.93 -18.54 -77.66
N HIS A 581 -18.74 -18.00 -77.40
CA HIS A 581 -17.53 -18.66 -77.88
C HIS A 581 -17.33 -20.02 -77.17
N PRO A 582 -17.12 -21.13 -77.91
CA PRO A 582 -17.19 -22.50 -77.35
C PRO A 582 -16.13 -22.80 -76.28
N THR A 583 -14.95 -22.18 -76.35
CA THR A 583 -13.80 -22.52 -75.47
C THR A 583 -13.12 -21.35 -74.76
N ARG A 584 -13.50 -20.08 -75.04
CA ARG A 584 -12.80 -18.90 -74.49
C ARG A 584 -13.45 -18.31 -73.25
N ASN A 585 -14.63 -18.80 -72.88
CA ASN A 585 -15.33 -18.41 -71.66
C ASN A 585 -15.11 -19.48 -70.59
N THR A 586 -14.92 -19.04 -69.35
CA THR A 586 -14.68 -19.91 -68.20
C THR A 586 -15.96 -20.55 -67.65
N ALA A 587 -17.12 -19.99 -67.97
CA ALA A 587 -18.42 -20.47 -67.53
C ALA A 587 -19.41 -20.51 -68.71
N PRO A 588 -20.39 -21.42 -68.67
CA PRO A 588 -21.41 -21.54 -69.70
C PRO A 588 -22.40 -20.36 -69.67
N PRO A 589 -23.10 -20.09 -70.77
CA PRO A 589 -24.11 -19.03 -70.83
C PRO A 589 -25.29 -19.25 -69.84
N THR A 590 -25.49 -20.47 -69.34
CA THR A 590 -26.51 -20.80 -68.32
C THR A 590 -26.23 -20.17 -66.94
N GLU A 591 -25.02 -19.67 -66.69
CA GLU A 591 -24.65 -19.00 -65.44
C GLU A 591 -24.83 -17.48 -65.47
N TYR A 592 -25.24 -16.92 -66.61
CA TYR A 592 -25.38 -15.48 -66.80
C TYR A 592 -26.82 -15.12 -67.18
N SER A 593 -27.33 -13.98 -66.73
CA SER A 593 -28.59 -13.41 -67.24
C SER A 593 -28.33 -12.51 -68.45
N ALA A 594 -29.36 -12.26 -69.26
CA ALA A 594 -29.28 -11.31 -70.38
C ALA A 594 -28.86 -9.89 -69.97
N GLY A 595 -29.13 -9.48 -68.73
CA GLY A 595 -28.74 -8.19 -68.16
C GLY A 595 -27.33 -8.13 -67.56
N SER A 596 -26.55 -9.21 -67.63
CA SER A 596 -25.24 -9.27 -66.97
C SER A 596 -24.25 -8.23 -67.52
N GLY A 597 -23.58 -7.51 -66.62
CA GLY A 597 -22.47 -6.61 -66.94
C GLY A 597 -21.14 -7.31 -67.24
N THR A 598 -21.11 -8.64 -67.17
CA THR A 598 -19.90 -9.43 -67.43
C THR A 598 -19.52 -9.37 -68.92
N LYS A 599 -18.22 -9.29 -69.21
CA LYS A 599 -17.69 -9.40 -70.57
C LYS A 599 -17.44 -10.87 -70.92
N ALA A 600 -18.13 -11.34 -71.95
CA ALA A 600 -17.93 -12.68 -72.51
C ALA A 600 -17.25 -12.59 -73.88
N TRP A 601 -16.63 -13.70 -74.27
CA TRP A 601 -16.16 -13.95 -75.63
C TRP A 601 -17.30 -14.45 -76.50
N TRP A 602 -17.40 -13.88 -77.70
CA TRP A 602 -18.42 -14.17 -78.70
C TRP A 602 -17.75 -14.61 -79.99
N THR A 603 -18.48 -15.37 -80.81
CA THR A 603 -18.10 -15.74 -82.16
C THR A 603 -19.27 -15.51 -83.11
N CYS A 604 -19.00 -14.98 -84.31
CA CYS A 604 -20.01 -14.79 -85.35
C CYS A 604 -19.94 -15.93 -86.37
N ASP A 605 -20.92 -15.97 -87.28
CA ASP A 605 -20.97 -16.87 -88.44
C ASP A 605 -19.70 -16.85 -89.31
N LYS A 606 -19.09 -15.67 -89.48
CA LYS A 606 -17.78 -15.48 -90.16
C LYS A 606 -16.55 -15.82 -89.30
N ASN A 607 -16.76 -16.47 -88.16
CA ASN A 607 -15.71 -16.94 -87.24
C ASN A 607 -14.80 -15.84 -86.66
N HIS A 608 -15.28 -14.59 -86.59
CA HIS A 608 -14.58 -13.54 -85.86
C HIS A 608 -14.84 -13.69 -84.36
N ALA A 609 -13.78 -13.73 -83.55
CA ALA A 609 -13.89 -13.76 -82.10
C ALA A 609 -13.69 -12.36 -81.50
N TRP A 610 -14.58 -11.91 -80.62
CA TRP A 610 -14.43 -10.64 -79.91
C TRP A 610 -14.99 -10.70 -78.50
N LYS A 611 -14.58 -9.76 -77.65
CA LYS A 611 -14.99 -9.66 -76.26
C LYS A 611 -15.97 -8.50 -76.08
N ALA A 612 -17.17 -8.77 -75.57
CA ALA A 612 -18.20 -7.76 -75.35
C ALA A 612 -19.05 -8.06 -74.10
N THR A 613 -19.64 -7.02 -73.53
CA THR A 613 -20.54 -7.14 -72.36
C THR A 613 -21.85 -7.83 -72.74
N ILE A 614 -22.32 -8.78 -71.92
CA ILE A 614 -23.53 -9.57 -72.18
C ILE A 614 -24.77 -8.69 -72.33
N SER A 615 -25.01 -7.73 -71.44
CA SER A 615 -26.14 -6.80 -71.54
C SER A 615 -26.11 -5.94 -72.81
N ASN A 616 -24.95 -5.44 -73.22
CA ASN A 616 -24.79 -4.69 -74.47
C ASN A 616 -25.09 -5.57 -75.70
N ARG A 617 -24.77 -6.86 -75.63
CA ARG A 617 -25.10 -7.83 -76.68
C ARG A 617 -26.60 -8.17 -76.69
N ALA A 618 -27.22 -8.32 -75.52
CA ALA A 618 -28.60 -8.74 -75.38
C ALA A 618 -29.62 -7.63 -75.65
N TYR A 619 -29.25 -6.36 -75.42
CA TYR A 619 -30.16 -5.21 -75.57
C TYR A 619 -29.63 -4.10 -76.48
N GLY A 620 -28.31 -3.96 -76.62
CA GLY A 620 -27.66 -2.84 -77.33
C GLY A 620 -27.27 -3.09 -78.79
N GLY A 621 -27.53 -4.29 -79.34
CA GLY A 621 -27.30 -4.59 -80.77
C GLY A 621 -25.83 -4.57 -81.21
N ALA A 622 -24.86 -4.60 -80.28
CA ALA A 622 -23.43 -4.53 -80.58
C ALA A 622 -22.93 -5.82 -81.28
N GLY A 623 -23.02 -5.88 -82.61
CA GLY A 623 -22.52 -6.99 -83.42
C GLY A 623 -20.99 -7.08 -83.49
N CYS A 624 -20.48 -7.96 -84.35
CA CYS A 624 -19.05 -8.11 -84.56
C CYS A 624 -18.40 -6.79 -85.04
N PRO A 625 -17.41 -6.23 -84.31
CA PRO A 625 -16.79 -4.95 -84.67
C PRO A 625 -16.02 -5.02 -86.00
N ARG A 626 -15.48 -6.19 -86.36
CA ARG A 626 -14.80 -6.39 -87.65
C ARG A 626 -15.76 -6.42 -88.83
N CYS A 627 -17.02 -6.75 -88.60
CA CYS A 627 -18.06 -6.68 -89.63
C CYS A 627 -18.59 -5.24 -89.84
N ASN A 628 -18.22 -4.26 -88.99
CA ASN A 628 -18.88 -2.96 -88.92
C ASN A 628 -17.94 -1.74 -88.73
N ALA A 629 -16.68 -1.82 -89.17
CA ALA A 629 -15.68 -0.75 -88.95
C ALA A 629 -15.87 0.47 -89.90
N GLY A 630 -16.16 1.66 -89.35
CA GLY A 630 -16.37 2.91 -90.09
C GLY A 630 -15.17 3.88 -90.09
N THR A 631 -14.26 3.75 -91.05
CA THR A 631 -13.24 4.76 -91.44
C THR A 631 -13.55 5.25 -92.86
N SER A 632 -13.26 6.53 -93.20
CA SER A 632 -13.58 7.04 -94.54
C SER A 632 -12.72 6.33 -95.60
N ARG A 633 -13.36 5.80 -96.65
CA ARG A 633 -12.67 5.05 -97.72
C ARG A 633 -11.57 5.88 -98.38
N ARG A 634 -11.79 7.20 -98.49
CA ARG A 634 -10.98 8.13 -99.26
C ARG A 634 -9.66 8.50 -98.59
N GLU A 635 -9.68 8.77 -97.29
CA GLU A 635 -8.48 8.98 -96.47
C GLU A 635 -7.52 7.80 -96.61
N ARG A 636 -8.04 6.57 -96.46
CA ARG A 636 -7.22 5.36 -96.64
C ARG A 636 -6.68 5.22 -98.05
N GLU A 637 -7.46 5.51 -99.08
CA GLU A 637 -7.00 5.45 -100.48
C GLU A 637 -5.86 6.44 -100.73
N VAL A 638 -5.98 7.69 -100.28
CA VAL A 638 -4.94 8.73 -100.47
C VAL A 638 -3.68 8.39 -99.69
N CYS A 639 -3.78 8.07 -98.39
CA CYS A 639 -2.62 7.74 -97.58
C CYS A 639 -1.92 6.45 -98.04
N THR A 640 -2.64 5.47 -98.59
CA THR A 640 -2.01 4.27 -99.19
C THR A 640 -1.21 4.62 -100.44
N GLN A 641 -1.71 5.52 -101.29
CA GLN A 641 -0.97 5.99 -102.46
C GLN A 641 0.28 6.79 -102.06
N ILE A 642 0.17 7.65 -101.03
CA ILE A 642 1.32 8.36 -100.47
C ILE A 642 2.35 7.37 -99.90
N ALA A 643 1.91 6.36 -99.15
CA ALA A 643 2.78 5.30 -98.62
C ALA A 643 3.58 4.61 -99.73
N ALA A 644 2.91 4.27 -100.84
CA ALA A 644 3.54 3.64 -101.99
C ALA A 644 4.58 4.55 -102.66
N LEU A 645 4.26 5.83 -102.87
CA LEU A 645 5.18 6.80 -103.49
C LEU A 645 6.39 7.13 -102.61
N LEU A 646 6.20 7.19 -101.28
CA LEU A 646 7.25 7.46 -100.30
C LEU A 646 7.98 6.19 -99.81
N LYS A 647 7.60 5.00 -100.30
CA LYS A 647 8.12 3.69 -99.84
C LYS A 647 8.00 3.47 -98.33
N VAL A 648 6.93 3.96 -97.72
CA VAL A 648 6.61 3.73 -96.30
C VAL A 648 5.83 2.41 -96.20
N TYR A 649 6.57 1.30 -96.13
CA TYR A 649 6.00 -0.06 -96.19
C TYR A 649 5.29 -0.50 -94.89
N ASP A 650 5.48 0.22 -93.79
CA ASP A 650 4.87 -0.04 -92.48
C ASP A 650 3.56 0.75 -92.26
N TYR A 651 3.01 1.40 -93.28
CA TYR A 651 1.75 2.11 -93.17
C TYR A 651 0.55 1.15 -93.03
N ASP A 652 -0.13 1.18 -91.88
CA ASP A 652 -1.32 0.37 -91.57
C ASP A 652 -2.56 1.21 -91.21
N GLY A 653 -2.47 2.54 -91.33
CA GLY A 653 -3.53 3.50 -91.03
C GLY A 653 -3.10 4.57 -90.03
N PRO A 654 -4.07 5.32 -89.47
CA PRO A 654 -3.77 6.36 -88.51
C PRO A 654 -3.11 5.81 -87.24
N ARG A 655 -1.97 6.38 -86.84
CA ARG A 655 -1.20 5.96 -85.64
C ARG A 655 -0.82 7.13 -84.75
N ARG A 656 -0.46 6.86 -83.50
CA ARG A 656 0.02 7.87 -82.55
C ARG A 656 1.53 7.98 -82.64
N VAL A 657 2.05 9.20 -82.53
CA VAL A 657 3.48 9.47 -82.32
C VAL A 657 3.73 9.89 -80.89
N ASP A 658 4.93 9.62 -80.39
CA ASP A 658 5.30 9.99 -79.02
C ASP A 658 5.20 11.51 -78.84
N GLY A 659 4.56 11.93 -77.74
CA GLY A 659 4.27 13.33 -77.45
C GLY A 659 2.93 13.86 -78.02
N CYS A 660 2.28 13.15 -78.94
CA CYS A 660 0.97 13.55 -79.49
C CYS A 660 -0.17 12.62 -79.01
N PRO A 661 -1.16 13.13 -78.25
CA PRO A 661 -2.27 12.32 -77.72
C PRO A 661 -3.39 12.05 -78.74
N ILE A 662 -3.21 12.44 -80.00
CA ILE A 662 -4.21 12.30 -81.06
C ILE A 662 -3.58 11.48 -82.21
N PRO A 663 -4.27 10.46 -82.76
CA PRO A 663 -3.79 9.75 -83.94
C PRO A 663 -3.57 10.69 -85.13
N ILE A 664 -2.56 10.39 -85.94
CA ILE A 664 -2.16 11.11 -87.15
C ILE A 664 -2.42 10.19 -88.34
N ASP A 665 -3.00 10.73 -89.41
CA ASP A 665 -3.49 9.93 -90.54
C ASP A 665 -2.38 9.24 -91.32
N PHE A 666 -1.21 9.88 -91.46
CA PHE A 666 -0.02 9.30 -92.06
C PHE A 666 1.26 9.81 -91.40
N VAL A 667 2.18 8.89 -91.09
CA VAL A 667 3.45 9.21 -90.41
C VAL A 667 4.59 8.50 -91.12
N ALA A 668 5.57 9.25 -91.61
CA ALA A 668 6.81 8.73 -92.18
C ALA A 668 7.98 9.10 -91.26
N THR A 669 8.27 8.23 -90.28
CA THR A 669 9.25 8.49 -89.22
C THR A 669 10.65 8.77 -89.77
N GLU A 670 11.12 7.94 -90.72
CA GLU A 670 12.44 8.07 -91.33
C GLU A 670 12.62 9.38 -92.10
N LEU A 671 11.52 9.99 -92.56
CA LEU A 671 11.54 11.26 -93.30
C LEU A 671 11.25 12.46 -92.40
N GLY A 672 10.87 12.24 -91.14
CA GLY A 672 10.44 13.31 -90.23
C GLY A 672 9.15 14.01 -90.67
N ILE A 673 8.24 13.33 -91.37
CA ILE A 673 7.00 13.93 -91.93
C ILE A 673 5.76 13.35 -91.27
N VAL A 674 4.78 14.22 -91.03
CA VAL A 674 3.40 13.85 -90.68
C VAL A 674 2.41 14.49 -91.65
N ILE A 675 1.39 13.73 -92.06
CA ILE A 675 0.35 14.20 -92.97
C ILE A 675 -1.04 13.95 -92.36
N GLU A 676 -1.86 14.99 -92.38
CA GLU A 676 -3.28 14.93 -91.99
C GLU A 676 -4.18 15.09 -93.22
N TYR A 677 -5.21 14.24 -93.32
CA TYR A 677 -6.26 14.35 -94.32
C TYR A 677 -7.49 15.01 -93.69
N ASP A 678 -7.71 16.28 -94.05
CA ASP A 678 -8.79 17.07 -93.48
C ASP A 678 -10.05 16.94 -94.32
N GLY A 679 -10.83 15.90 -94.05
CA GLY A 679 -12.15 15.74 -94.66
C GLY A 679 -13.05 16.93 -94.35
N TRP A 680 -13.65 17.56 -95.38
CA TRP A 680 -14.32 18.85 -95.23
C TRP A 680 -15.40 18.84 -94.14
N TYR A 681 -16.22 17.78 -94.14
CA TYR A 681 -17.34 17.62 -93.21
C TYR A 681 -16.91 17.62 -91.74
N TRP A 682 -15.74 17.03 -91.45
CA TRP A 682 -15.24 16.85 -90.08
C TRP A 682 -14.42 18.05 -89.60
N HIS A 683 -13.77 18.78 -90.51
CA HIS A 683 -12.82 19.85 -90.18
C HIS A 683 -13.36 21.28 -90.35
N LYS A 684 -14.53 21.49 -90.98
CA LYS A 684 -15.08 22.83 -91.26
C LYS A 684 -15.22 23.76 -90.04
N GLU A 685 -15.38 23.20 -88.84
CA GLU A 685 -15.56 23.94 -87.57
C GLU A 685 -14.43 23.62 -86.56
N LYS A 686 -13.28 23.11 -87.01
CA LYS A 686 -12.19 22.63 -86.14
C LYS A 686 -10.92 23.48 -86.17
N PHE A 687 -10.98 24.71 -86.66
CA PHE A 687 -9.83 25.61 -86.83
C PHE A 687 -8.89 25.68 -85.62
N ASP A 688 -9.42 25.92 -84.42
CA ASP A 688 -8.59 26.03 -83.21
C ASP A 688 -7.89 24.72 -82.84
N SER A 689 -8.59 23.59 -83.01
CA SER A 689 -8.03 22.27 -82.71
C SER A 689 -7.00 21.84 -83.74
N ASP A 690 -7.27 22.12 -85.01
CA ASP A 690 -6.35 21.87 -86.12
C ASP A 690 -5.06 22.69 -85.95
N THR A 691 -5.19 23.98 -85.61
CA THR A 691 -4.06 24.88 -85.33
C THR A 691 -3.22 24.39 -84.15
N ARG A 692 -3.86 23.96 -83.05
CA ARG A 692 -3.14 23.40 -81.90
C ARG A 692 -2.40 22.10 -82.24
N LYS A 693 -3.02 21.22 -83.04
CA LYS A 693 -2.40 19.95 -83.45
C LYS A 693 -1.19 20.20 -84.35
N CYS A 694 -1.28 21.13 -85.31
CA CYS A 694 -0.15 21.55 -86.13
C CYS A 694 1.03 22.04 -85.28
N ARG A 695 0.79 23.03 -84.41
CA ARG A 695 1.85 23.59 -83.55
C ARG A 695 2.51 22.54 -82.68
N LEU A 696 1.72 21.64 -82.09
CA LEU A 696 2.25 20.55 -81.27
C LEU A 696 3.20 19.64 -82.07
N LEU A 697 2.84 19.32 -83.31
CA LEU A 697 3.65 18.45 -84.15
C LEU A 697 4.93 19.15 -84.63
N GLU A 698 4.86 20.44 -84.96
CA GLU A 698 6.04 21.26 -85.28
C GLU A 698 6.97 21.42 -84.06
N ASP A 699 6.44 21.65 -82.86
CA ASP A 699 7.19 21.72 -81.60
C ASP A 699 7.90 20.39 -81.28
N LEU A 700 7.31 19.26 -81.70
CA LEU A 700 7.90 17.92 -81.62
C LEU A 700 8.92 17.64 -82.73
N GLY A 701 9.19 18.60 -83.61
CA GLY A 701 10.21 18.53 -84.67
C GLY A 701 9.74 17.92 -85.98
N TRP A 702 8.43 17.70 -86.17
CA TRP A 702 7.89 17.13 -87.40
C TRP A 702 7.68 18.19 -88.49
N THR A 703 7.94 17.80 -89.74
CA THR A 703 7.43 18.54 -90.90
C THR A 703 5.96 18.20 -91.11
N VAL A 704 5.07 19.14 -90.81
CA VAL A 704 3.62 18.95 -90.88
C VAL A 704 3.09 19.36 -92.25
N VAL A 705 2.38 18.46 -92.93
CA VAL A 705 1.69 18.76 -94.19
C VAL A 705 0.22 18.38 -94.07
N ARG A 706 -0.69 19.15 -94.67
CA ARG A 706 -2.12 18.80 -94.66
C ARG A 706 -2.71 18.67 -96.06
N ILE A 707 -3.67 17.77 -96.21
CA ILE A 707 -4.51 17.61 -97.40
C ILE A 707 -5.88 18.19 -97.04
N ARG A 708 -6.20 19.35 -97.59
CA ARG A 708 -7.42 20.11 -97.26
C ARG A 708 -8.52 19.79 -98.28
N GLU A 709 -9.47 18.94 -97.91
CA GLU A 709 -10.60 18.61 -98.80
C GLU A 709 -11.58 19.78 -98.89
N ARG A 710 -12.03 20.09 -100.11
CA ARG A 710 -13.09 21.07 -100.36
C ARG A 710 -14.48 20.45 -100.17
N GLY A 711 -15.43 21.28 -99.72
CA GLY A 711 -16.83 20.90 -99.62
C GLY A 711 -17.43 20.54 -100.97
N SER A 712 -18.59 19.87 -100.96
CA SER A 712 -19.30 19.50 -102.19
C SER A 712 -19.69 20.70 -103.05
N ARG A 713 -19.77 21.91 -102.47
CA ARG A 713 -19.98 23.19 -103.20
C ARG A 713 -18.69 23.99 -103.35
N GLN A 714 -17.52 23.33 -103.31
CA GLN A 714 -16.19 23.94 -103.39
C GLN A 714 -15.86 24.88 -102.21
N GLU A 715 -16.53 24.73 -101.07
CA GLU A 715 -16.19 25.49 -99.87
C GLU A 715 -14.79 25.13 -99.36
N ARG A 716 -14.00 26.13 -98.99
CA ARG A 716 -12.65 25.93 -98.45
C ARG A 716 -12.69 25.86 -96.93
N LEU A 717 -11.83 25.00 -96.38
CA LEU A 717 -11.57 24.99 -94.96
C LEU A 717 -10.71 26.21 -94.56
N PRO A 718 -10.77 26.68 -93.30
CA PRO A 718 -9.97 27.82 -92.83
C PRO A 718 -8.46 27.66 -93.08
N LEU A 719 -7.73 28.73 -93.41
CA LEU A 719 -6.30 28.64 -93.71
C LEU A 719 -5.48 28.36 -92.45
N LEU A 720 -4.66 27.31 -92.47
CA LEU A 720 -3.71 26.97 -91.41
C LEU A 720 -2.31 27.42 -91.83
N ASP A 721 -1.50 27.83 -90.87
CA ASP A 721 -0.11 28.28 -91.06
C ASP A 721 0.86 27.10 -91.15
N VAL A 722 0.56 26.15 -92.04
CA VAL A 722 1.40 24.98 -92.37
C VAL A 722 1.30 24.70 -93.87
N PRO A 723 2.29 24.04 -94.50
CA PRO A 723 2.18 23.63 -95.88
C PRO A 723 0.97 22.70 -96.12
N PHE A 724 0.20 22.98 -97.17
CA PHE A 724 -0.95 22.15 -97.54
C PHE A 724 -1.18 22.09 -99.04
N ILE A 725 -1.90 21.06 -99.47
CA ILE A 725 -2.57 21.06 -100.78
C ILE A 725 -4.09 21.04 -100.58
N GLU A 726 -4.83 21.64 -101.50
CA GLU A 726 -6.28 21.46 -101.56
C GLU A 726 -6.64 20.33 -102.52
N CYS A 727 -7.62 19.51 -102.15
CA CYS A 727 -8.18 18.49 -103.04
C CYS A 727 -9.70 18.63 -103.18
N GLY A 728 -10.23 18.31 -104.37
CA GLY A 728 -11.67 18.27 -104.60
C GLY A 728 -12.30 17.00 -104.01
N PRO A 729 -13.62 16.96 -103.74
CA PRO A 729 -14.32 15.80 -103.15
C PRO A 729 -14.32 14.52 -104.01
N ASN A 730 -13.97 14.62 -105.31
CA ASN A 730 -13.92 13.49 -106.26
C ASN A 730 -12.57 13.38 -107.00
N GLU A 731 -11.55 14.12 -106.57
CA GLU A 731 -10.21 14.05 -107.15
C GLU A 731 -9.58 12.66 -106.93
N PRO A 732 -9.00 12.01 -107.97
CA PRO A 732 -8.41 10.68 -107.83
C PRO A 732 -7.28 10.65 -106.80
N ALA A 733 -7.24 9.61 -105.95
CA ALA A 733 -6.30 9.52 -104.84
C ALA A 733 -4.81 9.58 -105.27
N HIS A 734 -4.46 8.98 -106.41
CA HIS A 734 -3.09 9.02 -106.94
C HIS A 734 -2.65 10.44 -107.33
N VAL A 735 -3.54 11.26 -107.89
CA VAL A 735 -3.26 12.67 -108.24
C VAL A 735 -3.00 13.51 -107.00
N VAL A 736 -3.80 13.30 -105.94
CA VAL A 736 -3.61 13.98 -104.66
C VAL A 736 -2.27 13.58 -104.04
N ALA A 737 -1.92 12.29 -104.09
CA ALA A 737 -0.66 11.77 -103.57
C ALA A 737 0.56 12.31 -104.33
N GLU A 738 0.51 12.39 -105.66
CA GLU A 738 1.57 12.98 -106.49
C GLU A 738 1.82 14.46 -106.13
N ARG A 739 0.75 15.24 -105.96
CA ARG A 739 0.84 16.65 -105.56
C ARG A 739 1.44 16.82 -104.16
N ILE A 740 1.12 15.92 -103.22
CA ILE A 740 1.79 15.87 -101.92
C ILE A 740 3.29 15.60 -102.10
N CYS A 741 3.68 14.65 -102.93
CA CYS A 741 5.09 14.35 -103.16
C CYS A 741 5.84 15.55 -103.77
N VAL A 742 5.21 16.27 -104.71
CA VAL A 742 5.76 17.52 -105.27
C VAL A 742 5.96 18.58 -104.18
N LEU A 743 4.97 18.78 -103.31
CA LEU A 743 5.09 19.71 -102.18
C LEU A 743 6.24 19.30 -101.25
N LEU A 744 6.33 18.03 -100.89
CA LEU A 744 7.38 17.53 -100.01
C LEU A 744 8.78 17.69 -100.61
N ARG A 745 8.97 17.49 -101.92
CA ARG A 745 10.25 17.77 -102.61
C ARG A 745 10.76 19.19 -102.39
N SER A 746 9.87 20.16 -102.25
CA SER A 746 10.23 21.56 -101.99
C SER A 746 10.55 21.84 -100.51
N LEU A 747 9.93 21.09 -99.59
CA LEU A 747 10.05 21.31 -98.15
C LEU A 747 11.25 20.59 -97.52
N ILE A 748 11.56 19.40 -98.02
CA ILE A 748 12.64 18.52 -97.51
C ILE A 748 13.51 17.99 -98.66
N PRO A 749 14.15 18.87 -99.45
CA PRO A 749 14.84 18.49 -100.68
C PRO A 749 15.96 17.48 -100.47
N THR A 750 16.65 17.52 -99.32
CA THR A 750 17.73 16.59 -98.96
C THR A 750 17.22 15.17 -98.73
N ALA A 751 16.13 15.00 -97.96
CA ALA A 751 15.54 13.69 -97.67
C ALA A 751 14.88 13.07 -98.91
N PHE A 752 14.34 13.90 -99.81
CA PHE A 752 13.75 13.43 -101.07
C PHE A 752 14.80 12.98 -102.10
N LYS A 753 15.99 13.60 -102.10
CA LYS A 753 17.10 13.17 -102.97
C LYS A 753 17.51 11.72 -102.68
N GLU A 754 17.50 11.30 -101.42
CA GLU A 754 17.78 9.90 -101.03
C GLU A 754 16.72 8.92 -101.56
N ILE A 755 15.44 9.33 -101.62
CA ILE A 755 14.36 8.53 -102.21
C ILE A 755 14.48 8.43 -103.74
N ASP A 756 14.80 9.55 -104.41
CA ASP A 756 14.99 9.62 -105.88
C ASP A 756 16.30 8.90 -106.32
N ASP A 757 17.37 8.97 -105.53
CA ASP A 757 18.62 8.21 -105.75
C ASP A 757 18.39 6.70 -105.53
N ALA A 758 17.57 6.31 -104.55
CA ALA A 758 17.11 4.93 -104.37
C ALA A 758 16.16 4.45 -105.48
N HIS A 759 15.49 5.36 -106.21
CA HIS A 759 14.73 5.02 -107.42
C HIS A 759 15.65 4.79 -108.63
N SER A 760 16.70 5.59 -108.80
CA SER A 760 17.65 5.46 -109.92
C SER A 760 18.54 4.22 -109.80
N ALA A 761 18.88 3.79 -108.58
CA ALA A 761 19.64 2.56 -108.33
C ALA A 761 18.85 1.25 -108.55
N LEU A 762 17.52 1.33 -108.72
CA LEU A 762 16.62 0.20 -108.98
C LEU A 762 16.13 0.15 -110.44
N SER A 763 16.38 1.17 -111.27
CA SER A 763 16.04 1.14 -112.71
C SER A 763 17.18 0.68 -113.62
N ASP A 764 18.38 0.40 -113.08
CA ASP A 764 19.51 -0.24 -113.77
C ASP A 764 19.70 -1.73 -113.36
N LYS A 765 18.62 -2.40 -112.91
CA LYS A 765 18.55 -3.85 -112.73
C LYS A 765 17.27 -4.47 -113.26
#